data_AF-A0A7V6Z1U8-F1
#
_entry.id   AF-A0A7V6Z1U8-F1
#
_cell.length_a   1.000
_cell.length_b   1.000
_cell.length_c   1.000
_cell.angle_alpha   90.00
_cell.angle_beta   90.00
_cell.angle_gamma   90.00
#
_symmetry.space_group_name_H-M   'P 1'
#
loop_
_entity.id
_entity.type
_entity.pdbx_description
1 polymer ?
#
loop_
_entity_poly.entity_id
_entity_poly.type
_entity_poly.pdbx_seq_one_letter_code
_entity_poly.pdbx_strand_id
1 'polypeptide(L)'
;MNTRPRPRAAALALLFCCCSCLLPAASALAVDVVNLECEHSRNPIGIGNRTPRLSWQLRSDRNGEIQTAYQVQAASDPALLERRNPRPDLWDSGKVVSDQSVLVPWAGKPQDSRAQVFWRVRVWDRDDRASNWSQTARFELGLLDAQRDWKAQWVTADLPRHDILSETLSNAFWISADSAANQAAAVRYQLVLPEDAKVRRAVVHAAADGLLTIYANGTATHQGSSSRTAPLFADITEALKPGTNVIAIGSAAVRTAIRRDRTERGRNAIAAHGLVELENGARIKFDTGDGWKAAVAPAGDWFAAGFDVTAWTNAILHGRYAEHPSRYSDNTVGPGRYLRKAFRAKPDIVRARLYATALGVYEVFVNGERVNQDSILDPGWTDYAHRVMAQTYDVTRLIRRGDNAVAAVVADGWYAGRVGWMGLAQYGTVPAFAAQLEITYRDGSMQTIVTDESWRAGAGEIIGSDMQWGEIIDARKRVEGWNRAGFDDSHWANAVIQTQQAAVVPQAGPPVRRILEVRPVKITPRGASWLVDFGQNLVGFVRVSARGKAGAVITVRHAEMLSPDGSLYTVNLRPALSTDTFILSGRGRETFEPHFTFHGFRYAEISGYPGRLSEDDIRAIVVSSDTPRTGWWESSNPELNRLYENIVWSQRGNFLSVPTDCPQRDERMGWLGDALVFAPTAARNANVAGFFMKWLTDVNDAQGPQGEFPTVAPRANQNNSWPVWGDAGVIIPWAMYRAYGDKAFLANSYTNMARWVDYSRGNSKNLIRTGGVGDHLAPQRTPVDVVATAYFANSARIVADSAALLGYDEDAGKYDALHRDIARAFNEAFVSTNGVVRGDTQTAYILALEFNLLPEHLRPEAARRLAENVETAGHLTTGFIGVGLLCPALTAIGRADLAWKLVLTDSYPSWLFSVKNGATTIWERWDGWTPERGFQDPAMNSFNHYSFGAVGEWLFGGAAGIQPDNAQPGYKHSYLRPQFTSQIEWVKATQHSPYGEIRSHWRAQGEEIVYDVTIPPNSSATMELPVPPEVVRASGREQILSEPGRTRVKLGSGSYRFAFPRSAL
;
A
#
# COMPACT_ATOMS: atom_id res chain seq x y z
N MET A 1 -80.59 1.87 19.11
CA MET A 1 -81.19 2.69 18.04
C MET A 1 -80.24 2.62 16.86
N ASN A 2 -80.50 2.09 15.67
CA ASN A 2 -81.65 1.43 15.06
C ASN A 2 -81.07 0.35 14.12
N THR A 3 -81.38 -0.92 14.40
CA THR A 3 -82.15 -1.84 13.52
C THR A 3 -81.42 -2.38 12.28
N ARG A 4 -81.20 -3.71 12.33
CA ARG A 4 -81.29 -4.70 11.23
C ARG A 4 -82.32 -4.29 10.13
N PRO A 5 -82.33 -4.84 8.89
CA PRO A 5 -82.00 -6.25 8.59
C PRO A 5 -81.44 -6.61 7.19
N ARG A 6 -81.00 -7.87 7.11
CA ARG A 6 -80.96 -8.76 5.93
C ARG A 6 -82.38 -8.92 5.30
N PRO A 7 -82.62 -9.88 4.38
CA PRO A 7 -82.07 -10.16 3.06
C PRO A 7 -83.26 -10.37 2.06
N ARG A 8 -82.99 -11.02 0.92
CA ARG A 8 -83.87 -11.89 0.10
C ARG A 8 -83.95 -11.38 -1.33
N ALA A 9 -83.23 -12.00 -2.25
CA ALA A 9 -83.38 -13.37 -2.76
C ALA A 9 -84.24 -13.38 -4.02
N ALA A 10 -83.95 -14.41 -4.80
CA ALA A 10 -84.58 -14.83 -6.03
C ALA A 10 -83.95 -14.20 -7.28
N ALA A 11 -83.52 -14.97 -8.27
CA ALA A 11 -83.56 -16.42 -8.41
C ALA A 11 -82.80 -16.78 -9.69
N LEU A 12 -82.18 -17.96 -9.66
CA LEU A 12 -82.07 -18.96 -10.73
C LEU A 12 -81.51 -18.51 -12.10
N ALA A 13 -80.75 -19.32 -12.83
CA ALA A 13 -79.94 -20.51 -12.60
C ALA A 13 -79.38 -20.88 -13.99
N LEU A 14 -78.24 -21.56 -14.00
CA LEU A 14 -77.76 -22.45 -15.06
C LEU A 14 -77.22 -21.82 -16.36
N LEU A 15 -75.89 -21.61 -16.36
CA LEU A 15 -75.00 -22.36 -17.24
C LEU A 15 -73.59 -22.36 -16.66
N PHE A 16 -73.28 -23.43 -15.93
CA PHE A 16 -71.94 -23.75 -15.42
C PHE A 16 -71.18 -24.45 -16.56
N CYS A 17 -70.30 -23.73 -17.26
CA CYS A 17 -69.36 -24.33 -18.20
C CYS A 17 -68.08 -23.46 -18.22
N CYS A 18 -66.97 -24.04 -17.72
CA CYS A 18 -65.58 -23.62 -17.89
C CYS A 18 -65.24 -22.11 -17.68
N CYS A 19 -65.12 -21.66 -16.43
CA CYS A 19 -64.26 -20.52 -16.10
C CYS A 19 -63.04 -21.01 -15.32
N SER A 20 -61.94 -21.17 -16.06
CA SER A 20 -60.58 -21.26 -15.58
C SER A 20 -60.31 -20.15 -14.56
N CYS A 21 -59.93 -20.51 -13.34
CA CYS A 21 -59.34 -19.56 -12.40
C CYS A 21 -58.05 -19.02 -13.01
N LEU A 22 -58.12 -17.86 -13.66
CA LEU A 22 -56.95 -17.02 -13.92
C LEU A 22 -56.47 -16.52 -12.57
N LEU A 23 -55.59 -17.30 -11.94
CA LEU A 23 -54.60 -16.77 -11.01
C LEU A 23 -53.96 -15.54 -11.68
N PRO A 24 -53.74 -14.43 -10.97
CA PRO A 24 -52.98 -13.33 -11.53
C PRO A 24 -51.64 -13.92 -11.96
N ALA A 25 -51.31 -13.81 -13.25
CA ALA A 25 -50.00 -14.18 -13.75
C ALA A 25 -48.97 -13.49 -12.85
N ALA A 26 -48.17 -14.28 -12.13
CA ALA A 26 -47.04 -13.75 -11.41
C ALA A 26 -46.24 -12.92 -12.42
N SER A 27 -46.21 -11.60 -12.21
CA SER A 27 -45.36 -10.71 -13.00
C SER A 27 -43.97 -11.31 -12.94
N ALA A 28 -43.45 -11.78 -14.08
CA ALA A 28 -42.11 -12.32 -14.15
C ALA A 28 -41.17 -11.27 -13.55
N LEU A 29 -40.45 -11.62 -12.49
CA LEU A 29 -39.52 -10.71 -11.82
C LEU A 29 -38.50 -10.26 -12.86
N ALA A 30 -38.52 -8.98 -13.19
CA ALA A 30 -37.61 -8.38 -14.17
C ALA A 30 -36.19 -8.35 -13.60
N VAL A 31 -35.18 -8.53 -14.47
CA VAL A 31 -33.78 -8.34 -14.08
C VAL A 31 -33.56 -6.89 -13.67
N ASP A 32 -32.85 -6.67 -12.55
CA ASP A 32 -32.49 -5.34 -12.08
C ASP A 32 -31.05 -5.02 -12.46
N VAL A 33 -30.81 -3.78 -12.89
CA VAL A 33 -29.45 -3.27 -13.13
C VAL A 33 -28.97 -2.47 -11.91
N VAL A 34 -27.83 -2.88 -11.35
CA VAL A 34 -27.27 -2.36 -10.10
C VAL A 34 -25.77 -2.06 -10.24
N ASN A 35 -25.20 -1.36 -9.26
CA ASN A 35 -23.75 -1.11 -9.16
C ASN A 35 -23.14 -0.51 -10.43
N LEU A 36 -23.69 0.61 -10.88
CA LEU A 36 -23.15 1.34 -12.03
C LEU A 36 -21.81 1.99 -11.68
N GLU A 37 -20.82 1.76 -12.55
CA GLU A 37 -19.46 2.26 -12.38
C GLU A 37 -18.92 2.84 -13.69
N CYS A 38 -18.02 3.82 -13.58
CA CYS A 38 -17.22 4.35 -14.66
C CYS A 38 -15.75 4.22 -14.23
N GLU A 39 -14.91 3.59 -15.05
CA GLU A 39 -13.49 3.33 -14.71
C GLU A 39 -13.32 2.67 -13.33
N HIS A 40 -14.06 1.58 -13.08
CA HIS A 40 -14.06 0.82 -11.81
C HIS A 40 -14.49 1.63 -10.57
N SER A 41 -15.08 2.81 -10.76
CA SER A 41 -15.43 3.75 -9.69
C SER A 41 -16.89 4.20 -9.77
N ARG A 42 -17.52 4.42 -8.62
CA ARG A 42 -18.90 4.92 -8.54
C ARG A 42 -18.92 6.45 -8.59
N ASN A 43 -19.67 6.98 -9.55
CA ASN A 43 -19.87 8.43 -9.72
C ASN A 43 -18.57 9.27 -9.66
N PRO A 44 -17.49 8.87 -10.38
CA PRO A 44 -16.20 9.51 -10.21
C PRO A 44 -16.20 10.95 -10.76
N ILE A 45 -15.38 11.80 -10.13
CA ILE A 45 -15.17 13.19 -10.52
C ILE A 45 -13.69 13.41 -10.85
N GLY A 46 -13.41 14.14 -11.93
CA GLY A 46 -12.05 14.44 -12.33
C GLY A 46 -11.34 13.31 -13.07
N ILE A 47 -12.07 12.44 -13.78
CA ILE A 47 -11.43 11.33 -14.50
C ILE A 47 -10.60 11.83 -15.68
N GLY A 48 -9.45 11.21 -15.91
CA GLY A 48 -8.53 11.55 -17.01
C GLY A 48 -8.73 10.76 -18.30
N ASN A 49 -9.53 9.69 -18.30
CA ASN A 49 -9.77 8.88 -19.49
C ASN A 49 -10.73 9.61 -20.45
N ARG A 50 -10.26 9.89 -21.68
CA ARG A 50 -11.05 10.54 -22.73
C ARG A 50 -12.12 9.65 -23.34
N THR A 51 -11.97 8.33 -23.21
CA THR A 51 -12.94 7.31 -23.63
C THR A 51 -13.34 6.49 -22.40
N PRO A 52 -14.11 7.08 -21.47
CA PRO A 52 -14.48 6.42 -20.22
C PRO A 52 -15.26 5.12 -20.48
N ARG A 53 -15.07 4.14 -19.61
CA ARG A 53 -15.67 2.80 -19.74
C ARG A 53 -16.68 2.56 -18.65
N LEU A 54 -17.87 2.12 -19.03
CA LEU A 54 -19.04 1.94 -18.17
C LEU A 54 -19.23 0.47 -17.82
N SER A 55 -19.55 0.19 -16.57
CA SER A 55 -19.86 -1.15 -16.07
C SER A 55 -21.17 -1.14 -15.31
N TRP A 56 -21.89 -2.25 -15.36
CA TRP A 56 -23.08 -2.51 -14.55
C TRP A 56 -23.19 -3.99 -14.20
N GLN A 57 -23.76 -4.25 -13.03
CA GLN A 57 -24.07 -5.60 -12.57
C GLN A 57 -25.57 -5.85 -12.68
N LEU A 58 -25.92 -7.14 -12.70
CA LEU A 58 -27.30 -7.58 -12.79
C LEU A 58 -27.70 -8.33 -11.52
N ARG A 59 -28.95 -8.17 -11.11
CA ARG A 59 -29.57 -8.92 -10.02
C ARG A 59 -30.81 -9.64 -10.55
N SER A 60 -30.91 -10.93 -10.28
CA SER A 60 -32.05 -11.78 -10.63
C SER A 60 -32.17 -12.93 -9.62
N ASP A 61 -33.39 -13.32 -9.32
CA ASP A 61 -33.70 -14.52 -8.52
C ASP A 61 -33.79 -15.79 -9.39
N ARG A 62 -33.62 -15.66 -10.72
CA ARG A 62 -33.67 -16.77 -11.68
C ARG A 62 -32.28 -17.33 -11.92
N ASN A 63 -32.16 -18.67 -11.86
CA ASN A 63 -30.96 -19.35 -12.35
C ASN A 63 -30.85 -19.25 -13.87
N GLY A 64 -29.64 -19.16 -14.41
CA GLY A 64 -29.34 -19.07 -15.83
C GLY A 64 -29.78 -17.75 -16.45
N GLU A 65 -29.80 -16.66 -15.69
CA GLU A 65 -30.06 -15.32 -16.20
C GLU A 65 -28.82 -14.74 -16.89
N ILE A 66 -29.04 -14.20 -18.10
CA ILE A 66 -28.02 -13.62 -18.98
C ILE A 66 -28.51 -12.29 -19.54
N GLN A 67 -27.57 -11.44 -19.96
CA GLN A 67 -27.87 -10.28 -20.79
C GLN A 67 -27.78 -10.67 -22.28
N THR A 68 -28.81 -10.35 -23.06
CA THR A 68 -28.81 -10.54 -24.51
C THR A 68 -28.56 -9.24 -25.27
N ALA A 69 -28.93 -8.10 -24.68
CA ALA A 69 -28.68 -6.78 -25.22
C ALA A 69 -28.64 -5.72 -24.11
N TYR A 70 -28.11 -4.53 -24.42
CA TYR A 70 -28.17 -3.36 -23.56
C TYR A 70 -28.56 -2.10 -24.34
N GLN A 71 -28.96 -1.06 -23.62
CA GLN A 71 -29.06 0.30 -24.14
C GLN A 71 -28.57 1.29 -23.09
N VAL A 72 -27.59 2.12 -23.46
CA VAL A 72 -27.11 3.23 -22.64
C VAL A 72 -27.71 4.53 -23.16
N GLN A 73 -28.17 5.37 -22.24
CA GLN A 73 -28.52 6.76 -22.51
C GLN A 73 -27.67 7.67 -21.63
N ALA A 74 -27.11 8.72 -22.23
CA ALA A 74 -26.32 9.72 -21.53
C ALA A 74 -26.72 11.14 -21.95
N ALA A 75 -26.67 12.06 -20.99
CA ALA A 75 -27.05 13.44 -21.16
C ALA A 75 -26.17 14.40 -20.34
N SER A 76 -26.14 15.67 -20.76
CA SER A 76 -25.44 16.76 -20.06
C SER A 76 -26.19 17.25 -18.81
N ASP A 77 -27.50 16.98 -18.73
CA ASP A 77 -28.39 17.32 -17.62
C ASP A 77 -29.26 16.08 -17.28
N PRO A 78 -29.34 15.65 -16.01
CA PRO A 78 -30.15 14.49 -15.63
C PRO A 78 -31.64 14.66 -15.99
N ALA A 79 -32.15 15.89 -16.00
CA ALA A 79 -33.54 16.19 -16.37
C ALA A 79 -33.84 15.82 -17.83
N LEU A 80 -32.85 15.66 -18.70
CA LEU A 80 -33.05 15.18 -20.08
C LEU A 80 -33.34 13.67 -20.13
N LEU A 81 -32.90 12.90 -19.13
CA LEU A 81 -33.16 11.46 -19.01
C LEU A 81 -34.47 11.17 -18.27
N GLU A 82 -34.82 12.01 -17.28
CA GLU A 82 -35.95 11.78 -16.37
C GLU A 82 -37.31 12.26 -16.91
N ARG A 83 -37.34 12.95 -18.06
CA ARG A 83 -38.58 13.35 -18.73
C ARG A 83 -39.40 12.12 -19.17
N ARG A 84 -40.73 12.30 -19.26
CA ARG A 84 -41.65 11.32 -19.85
C ARG A 84 -41.23 10.88 -21.25
N ASN A 85 -40.64 11.79 -22.04
CA ASN A 85 -39.98 11.47 -23.30
C ASN A 85 -38.50 11.89 -23.21
N PRO A 86 -37.58 10.96 -22.87
CA PRO A 86 -36.16 11.25 -22.71
C PRO A 86 -35.54 11.83 -23.99
N ARG A 87 -34.62 12.77 -23.83
CA ARG A 87 -33.85 13.38 -24.93
C ARG A 87 -32.35 13.37 -24.60
N PRO A 88 -31.71 12.18 -24.59
CA PRO A 88 -30.27 12.08 -24.36
C PRO A 88 -29.51 12.85 -25.45
N ASP A 89 -28.81 13.91 -25.05
CA ASP A 89 -28.11 14.81 -25.97
C ASP A 89 -26.65 14.40 -26.20
N LEU A 90 -26.10 13.52 -25.36
CA LEU A 90 -24.70 13.05 -25.46
C LEU A 90 -24.58 11.68 -26.10
N TRP A 91 -25.45 10.73 -25.73
CA TRP A 91 -25.42 9.37 -26.27
C TRP A 91 -26.75 8.65 -26.09
N ASP A 92 -27.22 7.99 -27.16
CA ASP A 92 -28.19 6.90 -27.07
C ASP A 92 -27.64 5.77 -27.93
N SER A 93 -27.32 4.63 -27.32
CA SER A 93 -26.76 3.50 -28.06
C SER A 93 -27.81 2.77 -28.92
N GLY A 94 -29.10 3.02 -28.68
CA GLY A 94 -30.14 2.08 -29.09
C GLY A 94 -29.97 0.71 -28.43
N LYS A 95 -30.77 -0.28 -28.85
CA LYS A 95 -30.59 -1.67 -28.42
C LYS A 95 -29.34 -2.25 -29.10
N VAL A 96 -28.29 -2.48 -28.34
CA VAL A 96 -27.05 -3.12 -28.79
C VAL A 96 -27.10 -4.60 -28.40
N VAL A 97 -27.08 -5.49 -29.39
CA VAL A 97 -27.04 -6.95 -29.16
C VAL A 97 -25.64 -7.34 -28.69
N SER A 98 -25.49 -7.52 -27.38
CA SER A 98 -24.22 -7.84 -26.73
C SER A 98 -24.48 -8.24 -25.27
N ASP A 99 -23.73 -9.23 -24.80
CA ASP A 99 -23.70 -9.67 -23.41
C ASP A 99 -22.64 -8.95 -22.58
N GLN A 100 -21.93 -7.96 -23.15
CA GLN A 100 -20.96 -7.15 -22.43
C GLN A 100 -21.68 -6.23 -21.43
N SER A 101 -21.29 -6.32 -20.15
CA SER A 101 -21.78 -5.45 -19.08
C SER A 101 -20.65 -4.84 -18.25
N VAL A 102 -19.40 -5.17 -18.57
CA VAL A 102 -18.19 -4.72 -17.88
C VAL A 102 -17.32 -3.97 -18.87
N LEU A 103 -16.94 -2.75 -18.50
CA LEU A 103 -16.03 -1.86 -19.25
C LEU A 103 -16.47 -1.60 -20.70
N VAL A 104 -17.77 -1.36 -20.90
CA VAL A 104 -18.32 -0.92 -22.19
C VAL A 104 -17.76 0.47 -22.51
N PRO A 105 -16.98 0.63 -23.60
CA PRO A 105 -16.36 1.91 -23.92
C PRO A 105 -17.40 2.95 -24.34
N TRP A 106 -17.15 4.21 -23.97
CA TRP A 106 -17.94 5.33 -24.41
C TRP A 106 -17.97 5.43 -25.95
N ALA A 107 -19.18 5.36 -26.52
CA ALA A 107 -19.43 5.53 -27.95
C ALA A 107 -20.32 6.74 -28.26
N GLY A 108 -20.49 7.64 -27.29
CA GLY A 108 -21.24 8.88 -27.44
C GLY A 108 -20.44 10.00 -28.10
N LYS A 109 -20.99 11.22 -28.07
CA LYS A 109 -20.25 12.41 -28.50
C LYS A 109 -18.93 12.56 -27.72
N PRO A 110 -17.81 12.95 -28.36
CA PRO A 110 -16.58 13.25 -27.65
C PRO A 110 -16.82 14.28 -26.55
N GLN A 111 -16.24 14.03 -25.38
CA GLN A 111 -16.33 14.91 -24.23
C GLN A 111 -15.00 15.63 -24.03
N ASP A 112 -15.05 16.88 -23.59
CA ASP A 112 -13.87 17.69 -23.30
C ASP A 112 -13.73 17.92 -21.78
N SER A 113 -12.65 18.57 -21.36
CA SER A 113 -12.39 18.92 -19.96
C SER A 113 -13.62 19.52 -19.28
N ARG A 114 -13.86 19.15 -18.00
CA ARG A 114 -14.99 19.62 -17.16
C ARG A 114 -16.38 19.11 -17.56
N ALA A 115 -16.47 18.24 -18.56
CA ALA A 115 -17.74 17.67 -18.98
C ALA A 115 -18.32 16.81 -17.86
N GLN A 116 -19.57 17.11 -17.48
CA GLN A 116 -20.35 16.30 -16.56
C GLN A 116 -21.35 15.49 -17.39
N VAL A 117 -21.34 14.18 -17.19
CA VAL A 117 -22.18 13.24 -17.93
C VAL A 117 -23.05 12.49 -16.94
N PHE A 118 -24.36 12.52 -17.18
CA PHE A 118 -25.34 11.70 -16.49
C PHE A 118 -25.74 10.57 -17.40
N TRP A 119 -25.78 9.34 -16.90
CA TRP A 119 -26.06 8.18 -17.72
C TRP A 119 -26.89 7.15 -16.98
N ARG A 120 -27.61 6.33 -17.74
CA ARG A 120 -28.37 5.19 -17.26
C ARG A 120 -28.33 4.08 -18.29
N VAL A 121 -28.61 2.87 -17.85
CA VAL A 121 -28.62 1.69 -18.71
C VAL A 121 -29.86 0.86 -18.45
N ARG A 122 -30.36 0.20 -19.49
CA ARG A 122 -31.30 -0.92 -19.38
C ARG A 122 -30.77 -2.10 -20.18
N VAL A 123 -31.23 -3.28 -19.84
CA VAL A 123 -30.76 -4.53 -20.45
C VAL A 123 -31.93 -5.37 -20.94
N TRP A 124 -31.67 -6.34 -21.80
CA TRP A 124 -32.61 -7.38 -22.17
C TRP A 124 -32.15 -8.69 -21.56
N ASP A 125 -33.07 -9.37 -20.88
CA ASP A 125 -32.82 -10.63 -20.20
C ASP A 125 -32.76 -11.82 -21.17
N ARG A 126 -32.66 -13.04 -20.65
CA ARG A 126 -32.61 -14.26 -21.46
C ARG A 126 -33.86 -14.53 -22.32
N ASP A 127 -35.00 -13.93 -21.98
CA ASP A 127 -36.27 -14.06 -22.69
C ASP A 127 -36.52 -12.86 -23.62
N ASP A 128 -35.48 -12.06 -23.89
CA ASP A 128 -35.52 -10.80 -24.62
C ASP A 128 -36.51 -9.77 -24.04
N ARG A 129 -36.70 -9.78 -22.70
CA ARG A 129 -37.52 -8.79 -22.00
C ARG A 129 -36.64 -7.66 -21.48
N ALA A 130 -37.03 -6.43 -21.79
CA ALA A 130 -36.32 -5.25 -21.30
C ALA A 130 -36.49 -5.08 -19.78
N SER A 131 -35.41 -4.78 -19.09
CA SER A 131 -35.42 -4.32 -17.71
C SER A 131 -36.02 -2.92 -17.60
N ASN A 132 -36.31 -2.51 -16.36
CA ASN A 132 -36.41 -1.09 -16.06
C ASN A 132 -35.07 -0.39 -16.34
N TRP A 133 -35.11 0.92 -16.56
CA TRP A 133 -33.90 1.73 -16.53
C TRP A 133 -33.26 1.67 -15.14
N SER A 134 -31.94 1.61 -15.09
CA SER A 134 -31.18 1.81 -13.86
C SER A 134 -31.45 3.18 -13.25
N GLN A 135 -31.01 3.36 -12.00
CA GLN A 135 -30.81 4.72 -11.48
C GLN A 135 -29.81 5.49 -12.37
N THR A 136 -30.00 6.81 -12.47
CA THR A 136 -29.08 7.70 -13.18
C THR A 136 -27.77 7.79 -12.38
N ALA A 137 -26.69 7.30 -12.97
CA ALA A 137 -25.33 7.50 -12.50
C ALA A 137 -24.70 8.71 -13.18
N ARG A 138 -23.51 9.12 -12.74
CA ARG A 138 -22.76 10.21 -13.36
C ARG A 138 -21.27 9.91 -13.46
N PHE A 139 -20.56 10.67 -14.27
CA PHE A 139 -19.12 10.86 -14.15
C PHE A 139 -18.76 12.27 -14.61
N GLU A 140 -17.60 12.76 -14.22
CA GLU A 140 -17.14 14.09 -14.61
C GLU A 140 -15.66 14.05 -15.01
N LEU A 141 -15.34 14.62 -16.18
CA LEU A 141 -13.97 14.70 -16.68
C LEU A 141 -13.19 15.81 -15.96
N GLY A 142 -11.91 15.54 -15.67
CA GLY A 142 -10.98 16.52 -15.12
C GLY A 142 -10.51 17.55 -16.14
N LEU A 143 -9.30 18.07 -15.93
CA LEU A 143 -8.60 18.88 -16.92
C LEU A 143 -7.73 17.95 -17.77
N LEU A 144 -8.19 17.64 -18.98
CA LEU A 144 -7.63 16.61 -19.86
C LEU A 144 -6.42 17.09 -20.68
N ASP A 145 -6.26 18.40 -20.81
CA ASP A 145 -5.13 19.03 -21.49
C ASP A 145 -4.58 20.13 -20.57
N ALA A 146 -3.53 19.80 -19.82
CA ALA A 146 -2.93 20.76 -18.88
C ALA A 146 -2.37 22.00 -19.59
N GLN A 147 -1.87 21.90 -20.83
CA GLN A 147 -1.33 23.07 -21.53
C GLN A 147 -2.41 24.11 -21.85
N ARG A 148 -3.62 23.64 -22.17
CA ARG A 148 -4.76 24.50 -22.50
C ARG A 148 -5.59 24.89 -21.26
N ASP A 149 -5.80 23.94 -20.35
CA ASP A 149 -6.81 24.03 -19.31
C ASP A 149 -6.26 24.48 -17.94
N TRP A 150 -4.98 24.24 -17.66
CA TRP A 150 -4.33 24.60 -16.40
C TRP A 150 -3.71 25.99 -16.49
N LYS A 151 -4.13 26.89 -15.60
CA LYS A 151 -3.70 28.30 -15.56
C LYS A 151 -2.96 28.65 -14.27
N ALA A 152 -2.86 27.71 -13.34
CA ALA A 152 -2.31 27.93 -12.02
C ALA A 152 -0.79 27.84 -12.00
N GLN A 153 -0.15 28.73 -11.25
CA GLN A 153 1.29 28.75 -11.02
C GLN A 153 1.64 27.96 -9.77
N TRP A 154 2.83 27.38 -9.72
CA TRP A 154 3.33 26.74 -8.51
C TRP A 154 3.77 27.80 -7.51
N VAL A 155 3.26 27.72 -6.29
CA VAL A 155 3.56 28.66 -5.21
C VAL A 155 4.03 27.93 -3.95
N THR A 156 4.88 28.58 -3.16
CA THR A 156 5.38 28.04 -1.89
C THR A 156 5.59 29.13 -0.85
N ALA A 157 5.93 28.72 0.37
CA ALA A 157 6.45 29.57 1.43
C ALA A 157 7.92 29.22 1.67
N ASP A 158 8.81 30.22 1.61
CA ASP A 158 10.22 30.04 1.96
C ASP A 158 10.38 30.06 3.49
N LEU A 159 10.25 28.89 4.10
CA LEU A 159 10.35 28.68 5.55
C LEU A 159 11.54 27.76 5.86
N PRO A 160 12.31 28.05 6.92
CA PRO A 160 13.43 27.20 7.32
C PRO A 160 12.93 25.83 7.80
N ARG A 161 13.68 24.77 7.50
CA ARG A 161 13.46 23.44 8.07
C ARG A 161 13.74 23.46 9.57
N HIS A 162 12.97 22.70 10.33
CA HIS A 162 13.20 22.50 11.76
C HIS A 162 14.21 21.37 11.97
N ASP A 163 15.30 21.63 12.67
CA ASP A 163 16.24 20.59 13.11
C ASP A 163 15.75 20.00 14.42
N ILE A 164 15.36 18.72 14.38
CA ILE A 164 14.81 17.99 15.53
C ILE A 164 15.83 17.82 16.67
N LEU A 165 17.11 18.04 16.40
CA LEU A 165 18.20 17.97 17.38
C LEU A 165 18.82 19.33 17.68
N SER A 166 18.21 20.43 17.20
CA SER A 166 18.72 21.79 17.40
C SER A 166 18.90 22.18 18.86
N GLU A 167 18.18 21.60 19.81
CA GLU A 167 18.42 21.84 21.24
C GLU A 167 19.51 20.93 21.83
N THR A 168 19.78 19.79 21.19
CA THR A 168 20.66 18.75 21.73
C THR A 168 22.12 19.06 21.47
N LEU A 169 22.53 19.35 20.24
CA LEU A 169 23.96 19.58 19.92
C LEU A 169 24.33 21.05 19.71
N SER A 170 23.38 21.99 19.77
CA SER A 170 23.63 23.39 19.38
C SER A 170 24.77 24.08 20.14
N ASN A 171 25.00 23.70 21.39
CA ASN A 171 26.07 24.23 22.23
C ASN A 171 27.39 23.44 22.10
N ALA A 172 27.36 22.26 21.49
CA ALA A 172 28.53 21.43 21.29
C ALA A 172 29.45 22.04 20.21
N PHE A 173 30.76 22.02 20.48
CA PHE A 173 31.78 22.34 19.49
C PHE A 173 32.18 21.10 18.72
N TRP A 174 32.44 21.29 17.43
CA TRP A 174 33.23 20.33 16.67
C TRP A 174 34.65 20.30 17.25
N ILE A 175 35.04 19.18 17.85
CA ILE A 175 36.36 19.01 18.45
C ILE A 175 37.16 17.89 17.76
N SER A 176 38.47 18.05 17.63
CA SER A 176 39.34 16.99 17.10
C SER A 176 40.70 16.97 17.79
N ALA A 177 41.47 15.91 17.57
CA ALA A 177 42.92 15.95 17.74
C ALA A 177 43.58 16.63 16.52
N ASP A 178 44.82 17.09 16.66
CA ASP A 178 45.62 17.59 15.53
C ASP A 178 45.99 16.41 14.61
N SER A 179 45.27 16.25 13.49
CA SER A 179 45.42 15.07 12.63
C SER A 179 45.36 15.40 11.15
N ALA A 180 46.11 14.64 10.36
CA ALA A 180 45.95 14.62 8.91
C ALA A 180 44.65 13.91 8.51
N ALA A 181 44.07 14.29 7.37
CA ALA A 181 42.88 13.65 6.83
C ALA A 181 43.05 12.12 6.77
N ASN A 182 42.08 11.38 7.34
CA ASN A 182 41.92 9.91 7.32
C ASN A 182 42.41 9.11 8.55
N GLN A 183 42.72 9.74 9.70
CA GLN A 183 43.04 8.99 10.93
C GLN A 183 41.90 9.03 11.95
N ALA A 184 41.71 7.92 12.70
CA ALA A 184 40.71 7.81 13.74
C ALA A 184 40.92 8.87 14.83
N ALA A 185 39.88 9.64 15.15
CA ALA A 185 39.92 10.61 16.25
C ALA A 185 39.26 10.00 17.49
N ALA A 186 39.88 10.19 18.64
CA ALA A 186 39.37 9.76 19.93
C ALA A 186 39.34 10.96 20.88
N VAL A 187 38.22 11.15 21.58
CA VAL A 187 38.04 12.23 22.55
C VAL A 187 37.58 11.69 23.90
N ARG A 188 38.00 12.34 24.99
CA ARG A 188 37.72 11.96 26.38
C ARG A 188 37.32 13.16 27.23
N TYR A 189 36.37 12.95 28.13
CA TYR A 189 35.90 13.94 29.10
C TYR A 189 35.68 13.29 30.47
N GLN A 190 36.08 14.00 31.52
CA GLN A 190 35.84 13.59 32.90
C GLN A 190 34.56 14.26 33.42
N LEU A 191 33.54 13.46 33.68
CA LEU A 191 32.27 13.90 34.25
C LEU A 191 32.25 13.60 35.75
N VAL A 192 32.02 14.60 36.60
CA VAL A 192 31.92 14.42 38.05
C VAL A 192 30.47 14.54 38.48
N LEU A 193 29.90 13.48 39.04
CA LEU A 193 28.56 13.46 39.63
C LEU A 193 28.65 13.66 41.15
N PRO A 194 27.61 14.21 41.81
CA PRO A 194 27.53 14.27 43.27
C PRO A 194 27.79 12.90 43.93
N GLU A 195 28.39 12.88 45.12
CA GLU A 195 28.73 11.65 45.86
C GLU A 195 27.48 10.84 46.27
N ASP A 196 26.32 11.49 46.35
CA ASP A 196 25.01 10.88 46.64
C ASP A 196 24.13 10.69 45.40
N ALA A 197 24.70 10.89 44.19
CA ALA A 197 23.94 10.87 42.95
C ALA A 197 23.29 9.52 42.67
N LYS A 198 21.97 9.52 42.52
CA LYS A 198 21.22 8.40 41.94
C LYS A 198 20.78 8.78 40.53
N VAL A 199 21.42 8.17 39.53
CA VAL A 199 21.14 8.47 38.12
C VAL A 199 19.81 7.81 37.74
N ARG A 200 18.85 8.64 37.36
CA ARG A 200 17.55 8.19 36.83
C ARG A 200 17.65 7.88 35.34
N ARG A 201 18.38 8.72 34.60
CA ARG A 201 18.59 8.61 33.16
C ARG A 201 19.85 9.35 32.76
N ALA A 202 20.67 8.79 31.89
CA ALA A 202 21.79 9.49 31.28
C ALA A 202 21.92 9.11 29.81
N VAL A 203 22.01 10.12 28.94
CA VAL A 203 22.09 9.92 27.49
C VAL A 203 23.18 10.78 26.86
N VAL A 204 23.73 10.32 25.74
CA VAL A 204 24.72 11.04 24.92
C VAL A 204 24.29 11.00 23.45
N HIS A 205 24.35 12.15 22.80
CA HIS A 205 24.30 12.28 21.35
C HIS A 205 25.68 12.67 20.84
N ALA A 206 26.24 11.95 19.87
CA ALA A 206 27.54 12.26 19.29
C ALA A 206 27.52 12.18 17.76
N ALA A 207 27.98 13.22 17.09
CA ALA A 207 28.13 13.29 15.65
C ALA A 207 29.61 13.23 15.26
N ALA A 208 29.94 12.38 14.30
CA ALA A 208 31.14 12.45 13.48
C ALA A 208 30.83 11.81 12.13
N ASP A 209 31.63 12.06 11.09
CA ASP A 209 31.46 11.36 9.82
C ASP A 209 32.07 9.95 9.93
N GLY A 210 31.23 8.92 9.88
CA GLY A 210 31.67 7.52 9.83
C GLY A 210 31.20 6.66 11.01
N LEU A 211 31.94 5.60 11.31
CA LEU A 211 31.62 4.72 12.43
C LEU A 211 32.06 5.39 13.74
N LEU A 212 31.16 5.50 14.71
CA LEU A 212 31.40 6.11 16.01
C LEU A 212 31.07 5.12 17.12
N THR A 213 31.89 5.11 18.16
CA THR A 213 31.64 4.33 19.39
C THR A 213 31.65 5.27 20.59
N ILE A 214 30.62 5.19 21.42
CA ILE A 214 30.50 5.91 22.69
C ILE A 214 30.80 4.93 23.83
N TYR A 215 31.64 5.37 24.75
CA TYR A 215 32.02 4.63 25.95
C TYR A 215 31.72 5.45 27.20
N ALA A 216 31.31 4.76 28.27
CA ALA A 216 31.21 5.31 29.61
C ALA A 216 31.95 4.39 30.59
N ASN A 217 32.92 4.95 31.32
CA ASN A 217 33.76 4.24 32.28
C ASN A 217 34.49 3.00 31.74
N GLY A 218 34.78 2.97 30.44
CA GLY A 218 35.42 1.85 29.75
C GLY A 218 34.45 0.85 29.11
N THR A 219 33.16 0.92 29.40
CA THR A 219 32.13 0.09 28.76
C THR A 219 31.69 0.74 27.46
N ALA A 220 31.74 0.01 26.34
CA ALA A 220 31.15 0.47 25.08
C ALA A 220 29.62 0.46 25.23
N THR A 221 29.01 1.64 25.26
CA THR A 221 27.56 1.78 25.47
C THR A 221 26.81 1.71 24.15
N HIS A 222 27.39 2.25 23.08
CA HIS A 222 26.83 2.11 21.73
C HIS A 222 27.90 2.28 20.65
N GLN A 223 27.74 1.55 19.54
CA GLN A 223 28.54 1.71 18.33
C GLN A 223 27.62 1.75 17.13
N GLY A 224 27.82 2.70 16.22
CA GLY A 224 27.02 2.81 15.01
C GLY A 224 27.57 3.83 14.04
N SER A 225 27.00 3.85 12.83
CA SER A 225 27.33 4.89 11.87
C SER A 225 26.69 6.21 12.30
N SER A 226 27.46 7.28 12.23
CA SER A 226 26.99 8.65 12.40
C SER A 226 27.43 9.52 11.23
N SER A 227 26.81 10.67 11.10
CA SER A 227 27.28 11.74 10.23
C SER A 227 27.21 13.07 10.97
N ARG A 228 27.77 14.13 10.38
CA ARG A 228 27.55 15.50 10.89
C ARG A 228 26.06 15.86 11.02
N THR A 229 25.20 15.16 10.31
CA THR A 229 23.79 15.44 10.15
C THR A 229 22.88 14.37 10.74
N ALA A 230 23.43 13.32 11.35
CA ALA A 230 22.75 12.22 12.04
C ALA A 230 23.65 11.71 13.20
N PRO A 231 23.57 12.32 14.41
CA PRO A 231 24.37 11.88 15.54
C PRO A 231 23.92 10.52 16.05
N LEU A 232 24.88 9.75 16.53
CA LEU A 232 24.67 8.53 17.26
C LEU A 232 24.09 8.84 18.65
N PHE A 233 23.04 8.12 19.04
CA PHE A 233 22.47 8.17 20.38
C PHE A 233 22.98 6.99 21.23
N ALA A 234 23.33 7.24 22.50
CA ALA A 234 23.63 6.21 23.48
C ALA A 234 22.95 6.50 24.81
N ASP A 235 22.29 5.50 25.39
CA ASP A 235 21.93 5.49 26.80
C ASP A 235 23.15 5.01 27.61
N ILE A 236 23.56 5.81 28.59
CA ILE A 236 24.70 5.53 29.46
C ILE A 236 24.29 5.42 30.93
N THR A 237 22.98 5.30 31.21
CA THR A 237 22.40 5.33 32.56
C THR A 237 23.07 4.33 33.50
N GLU A 238 23.15 3.07 33.09
CA GLU A 238 23.72 1.99 33.92
C GLU A 238 25.25 2.04 34.04
N ALA A 239 25.91 2.80 33.18
CA ALA A 239 27.37 2.90 33.16
C ALA A 239 27.90 4.01 34.08
N LEU A 240 27.05 4.93 34.53
CA LEU A 240 27.44 6.02 35.42
C LEU A 240 27.33 5.64 36.91
N LYS A 241 28.22 6.22 37.72
CA LYS A 241 28.27 6.04 39.18
C LYS A 241 28.47 7.38 39.90
N PRO A 242 28.19 7.48 41.21
CA PRO A 242 28.57 8.66 42.00
C PRO A 242 30.06 8.99 41.86
N GLY A 243 30.40 10.28 41.96
CA GLY A 243 31.77 10.75 41.81
C GLY A 243 32.27 10.77 40.36
N THR A 244 33.55 10.44 40.17
CA THR A 244 34.23 10.60 38.87
C THR A 244 33.85 9.51 37.86
N ASN A 245 33.46 9.96 36.67
CA ASN A 245 33.15 9.15 35.50
C ASN A 245 33.97 9.64 34.30
N VAL A 246 34.15 8.76 33.31
CA VAL A 246 34.80 9.07 32.05
C VAL A 246 33.85 8.81 30.89
N ILE A 247 33.66 9.82 30.05
CA ILE A 247 32.99 9.69 28.76
C ILE A 247 34.08 9.69 27.69
N ALA A 248 34.07 8.68 26.82
CA ALA A 248 35.04 8.56 25.73
C ALA A 248 34.32 8.28 24.41
N ILE A 249 34.77 8.90 23.32
CA ILE A 249 34.14 8.76 22.00
C ILE A 249 35.22 8.52 20.96
N GLY A 250 35.09 7.43 20.20
CA GLY A 250 36.01 7.06 19.14
C GLY A 250 35.33 7.13 17.78
N SER A 251 36.00 7.72 16.79
CA SER A 251 35.56 7.72 15.39
C SER A 251 36.53 6.90 14.53
N ALA A 252 36.01 6.05 13.66
CA ALA A 252 36.78 5.35 12.63
C ALA A 252 36.47 5.95 11.25
N ALA A 253 37.50 6.34 10.52
CA ALA A 253 37.36 6.94 9.19
C ALA A 253 36.79 5.91 8.19
N VAL A 254 35.71 6.25 7.49
CA VAL A 254 35.12 5.41 6.43
C VAL A 254 35.86 5.67 5.13
N ARG A 255 36.46 4.64 4.53
CA ARG A 255 37.21 4.72 3.26
C ARG A 255 36.36 5.10 2.02
N THR A 256 35.03 5.11 2.12
CA THR A 256 34.10 5.17 0.99
C THR A 256 33.03 6.28 1.05
N ALA A 257 33.11 7.24 1.99
CA ALA A 257 32.16 8.36 2.00
C ALA A 257 32.31 9.22 0.73
N ILE A 258 31.34 9.10 -0.19
CA ILE A 258 31.24 9.97 -1.37
C ILE A 258 30.79 11.35 -0.89
N ARG A 259 31.72 12.30 -0.76
CA ARG A 259 31.38 13.73 -0.64
C ARG A 259 32.13 14.58 -1.67
N ARG A 260 31.40 15.58 -2.18
CA ARG A 260 31.74 16.45 -3.33
C ARG A 260 32.71 17.60 -3.00
N ASP A 261 33.15 17.77 -1.75
CA ASP A 261 34.11 18.81 -1.39
C ASP A 261 35.30 18.25 -0.60
N ARG A 262 36.49 18.35 -1.21
CA ARG A 262 37.77 17.86 -0.67
C ARG A 262 38.53 18.94 0.12
N THR A 263 37.92 20.05 0.54
CA THR A 263 38.64 21.18 1.15
C THR A 263 38.25 21.55 2.59
N GLU A 264 37.30 20.85 3.20
CA GLU A 264 36.79 21.20 4.54
C GLU A 264 37.79 20.95 5.69
N ARG A 265 37.99 21.95 6.58
CA ARG A 265 38.74 21.84 7.85
C ARG A 265 37.93 21.02 8.88
N GLY A 266 38.61 20.31 9.80
CA GLY A 266 37.94 19.51 10.84
C GLY A 266 37.46 18.11 10.38
N ARG A 267 38.23 17.44 9.51
CA ARG A 267 37.97 16.03 9.13
C ARG A 267 38.07 15.13 10.37
N ASN A 268 37.08 14.26 10.58
CA ASN A 268 36.93 13.41 11.76
C ASN A 268 36.73 14.17 13.08
N ALA A 269 36.28 15.43 13.03
CA ALA A 269 35.82 16.12 14.23
C ALA A 269 34.59 15.41 14.82
N ILE A 270 34.51 15.42 16.15
CA ILE A 270 33.42 14.86 16.94
C ILE A 270 32.71 16.04 17.61
N ALA A 271 31.39 16.07 17.56
CA ALA A 271 30.56 16.92 18.39
C ALA A 271 29.68 16.03 19.27
N ALA A 272 29.58 16.30 20.56
CA ALA A 272 28.72 15.51 21.43
C ALA A 272 28.05 16.35 22.52
N HIS A 273 26.87 15.91 22.92
CA HIS A 273 26.09 16.45 24.02
C HIS A 273 25.64 15.30 24.91
N GLY A 274 25.73 15.46 26.22
CA GLY A 274 25.15 14.53 27.18
C GLY A 274 24.27 15.21 28.21
N LEU A 275 23.23 14.48 28.64
CA LEU A 275 22.29 14.89 29.68
C LEU A 275 22.17 13.76 30.71
N VAL A 276 22.43 14.09 31.98
CA VAL A 276 22.23 13.23 33.14
C VAL A 276 21.12 13.81 34.00
N GLU A 277 20.06 13.03 34.20
CA GLU A 277 18.96 13.33 35.13
C GLU A 277 19.10 12.45 36.37
N LEU A 278 19.09 13.08 37.55
CA LEU A 278 19.12 12.39 38.84
C LEU A 278 17.69 12.16 39.36
N GLU A 279 17.51 11.20 40.26
CA GLU A 279 16.20 10.89 40.88
C GLU A 279 15.59 12.09 41.63
N ASN A 280 16.44 12.97 42.17
CA ASN A 280 16.02 14.20 42.84
C ASN A 280 15.60 15.33 41.88
N GLY A 281 15.63 15.09 40.56
CA GLY A 281 15.25 16.03 39.51
C GLY A 281 16.37 16.95 39.02
N ALA A 282 17.57 16.89 39.60
CA ALA A 282 18.72 17.66 39.11
C ALA A 282 19.15 17.18 37.71
N ARG A 283 19.57 18.13 36.87
CA ARG A 283 20.02 17.88 35.49
C ARG A 283 21.44 18.39 35.30
N ILE A 284 22.34 17.50 34.89
CA ILE A 284 23.73 17.82 34.59
C ILE A 284 23.93 17.63 33.09
N LYS A 285 24.44 18.65 32.41
CA LYS A 285 24.70 18.66 30.97
C LYS A 285 26.19 18.76 30.70
N PHE A 286 26.65 18.15 29.63
CA PHE A 286 28.00 18.36 29.13
C PHE A 286 27.99 18.41 27.60
N ASP A 287 28.86 19.24 27.04
CA ASP A 287 29.01 19.46 25.61
C ASP A 287 30.48 19.26 25.23
N THR A 288 30.76 18.82 24.00
CA THR A 288 32.12 18.89 23.46
C THR A 288 32.58 20.34 23.38
N GLY A 289 33.78 20.61 23.85
CA GLY A 289 34.32 21.96 24.01
C GLY A 289 35.53 21.95 24.92
N ASP A 290 35.72 23.03 25.67
CA ASP A 290 36.83 23.14 26.61
C ASP A 290 36.78 22.04 27.69
N GLY A 291 37.94 21.48 28.02
CA GLY A 291 38.08 20.38 29.00
C GLY A 291 38.04 18.97 28.39
N TRP A 292 37.77 18.83 27.09
CA TRP A 292 37.95 17.57 26.39
C TRP A 292 39.41 17.34 25.99
N LYS A 293 39.88 16.10 26.16
CA LYS A 293 41.16 15.62 25.65
C LYS A 293 40.95 14.91 24.32
N ALA A 294 41.91 14.99 23.41
CA ALA A 294 41.87 14.31 22.13
C ALA A 294 43.20 13.63 21.78
N ALA A 295 43.12 12.51 21.08
CA ALA A 295 44.27 11.83 20.48
C ALA A 295 43.92 11.24 19.11
N VAL A 296 44.97 11.01 18.32
CA VAL A 296 44.89 10.38 17.01
C VAL A 296 45.29 8.92 17.14
N ALA A 297 44.43 8.01 16.67
CA ALA A 297 44.66 6.57 16.67
C ALA A 297 45.28 6.00 17.97
N PRO A 298 44.71 6.29 19.17
CA PRO A 298 45.27 5.81 20.42
C PRO A 298 45.22 4.27 20.50
N ALA A 299 46.30 3.67 21.01
CA ALA A 299 46.39 2.23 21.24
C ALA A 299 45.95 1.85 22.66
N GLY A 300 45.61 0.57 22.86
CA GLY A 300 45.22 0.02 24.17
C GLY A 300 43.83 0.45 24.63
N ASP A 301 43.55 0.29 25.92
CA ASP A 301 42.23 0.56 26.53
C ASP A 301 42.06 2.04 26.84
N TRP A 302 42.31 2.89 25.86
CA TRP A 302 42.25 4.35 26.00
C TRP A 302 40.87 4.87 26.42
N PHE A 303 39.81 4.06 26.32
CA PHE A 303 38.45 4.36 26.77
C PHE A 303 38.22 4.04 28.26
N ALA A 304 39.12 3.29 28.93
CA ALA A 304 38.99 2.92 30.33
C ALA A 304 39.04 4.11 31.29
N ALA A 305 38.41 3.98 32.46
CA ALA A 305 38.37 5.03 33.48
C ALA A 305 39.76 5.40 34.03
N GLY A 306 40.65 4.41 34.19
CA GLY A 306 42.00 4.58 34.75
C GLY A 306 43.11 4.87 33.73
N PHE A 307 42.78 5.13 32.46
CA PHE A 307 43.78 5.36 31.43
C PHE A 307 44.54 6.69 31.64
N ASP A 308 45.87 6.64 31.54
CA ASP A 308 46.73 7.82 31.65
C ASP A 308 46.62 8.71 30.41
N VAL A 309 45.97 9.87 30.58
CA VAL A 309 45.74 10.86 29.52
C VAL A 309 46.83 11.94 29.46
N THR A 310 47.94 11.82 30.19
CA THR A 310 49.00 12.84 30.20
C THR A 310 49.63 13.06 28.82
N ALA A 311 49.68 12.02 27.99
CA ALA A 311 50.15 12.10 26.60
C ALA A 311 49.12 12.69 25.62
N TRP A 312 47.88 12.95 26.04
CA TRP A 312 46.82 13.51 25.20
C TRP A 312 46.80 15.04 25.25
N THR A 313 46.50 15.65 24.11
CA THR A 313 46.37 17.11 24.00
C THR A 313 44.95 17.55 24.32
N ASN A 314 44.76 18.85 24.60
CA ASN A 314 43.41 19.41 24.64
C ASN A 314 42.83 19.36 23.21
N ALA A 315 41.53 19.09 23.11
CA ALA A 315 40.88 19.01 21.82
C ALA A 315 40.87 20.38 21.13
N ILE A 316 41.12 20.39 19.81
CA ILE A 316 41.06 21.59 18.96
C ILE A 316 39.61 21.88 18.62
N LEU A 317 39.14 23.11 18.84
CA LEU A 317 37.78 23.54 18.53
C LEU A 317 37.70 24.10 17.10
N HIS A 318 36.70 23.66 16.33
CA HIS A 318 36.49 24.06 14.93
C HIS A 318 35.27 24.96 14.69
N GLY A 319 34.49 25.25 15.73
CA GLY A 319 33.23 26.03 15.66
C GLY A 319 32.07 25.29 16.33
N ARG A 320 30.97 26.01 16.63
CA ARG A 320 29.77 25.38 17.21
C ARG A 320 29.05 24.55 16.16
N TYR A 321 28.43 23.46 16.60
CA TYR A 321 27.62 22.60 15.74
C TYR A 321 26.52 23.39 15.01
N ALA A 322 25.87 24.33 15.70
CA ALA A 322 24.80 25.19 15.15
C ALA A 322 25.26 26.25 14.15
N GLU A 323 26.56 26.56 14.05
CA GLU A 323 27.11 27.58 13.15
C GLU A 323 27.50 27.02 11.78
N HIS A 324 27.51 25.68 11.65
CA HIS A 324 27.71 24.96 10.39
C HIS A 324 26.51 24.03 10.05
N PRO A 325 25.25 24.52 10.07
CA PRO A 325 24.12 23.68 9.73
C PRO A 325 24.14 23.44 8.22
N SER A 326 24.19 22.19 7.78
CA SER A 326 23.76 21.92 6.41
C SER A 326 22.28 22.32 6.32
N ARG A 327 21.89 23.09 5.29
CA ARG A 327 20.48 23.47 5.05
C ARG A 327 19.56 22.25 4.86
N TYR A 328 20.15 21.08 4.64
CA TYR A 328 19.53 19.76 4.60
C TYR A 328 20.41 18.84 5.43
N SER A 329 20.13 18.76 6.73
CA SER A 329 20.71 17.72 7.60
C SER A 329 19.71 16.57 7.69
N ASP A 330 20.18 15.34 7.83
CA ASP A 330 19.36 14.15 8.10
C ASP A 330 18.59 14.23 9.43
N ASN A 331 18.70 15.32 10.19
CA ASN A 331 17.89 15.63 11.37
C ASN A 331 16.82 16.69 11.11
N THR A 332 16.73 17.23 9.90
CA THR A 332 15.75 18.29 9.60
C THR A 332 14.43 17.76 9.07
N VAL A 333 13.33 18.38 9.48
CA VAL A 333 11.97 18.15 8.99
C VAL A 333 11.39 19.48 8.49
N GLY A 334 10.64 19.45 7.39
CA GLY A 334 10.07 20.66 6.82
C GLY A 334 8.82 21.11 7.59
N PRO A 335 8.59 22.42 7.77
CA PRO A 335 7.38 22.91 8.41
C PRO A 335 6.17 22.79 7.47
N GLY A 336 4.97 22.84 8.04
CA GLY A 336 3.76 23.07 7.27
C GLY A 336 3.75 24.50 6.72
N ARG A 337 3.55 24.65 5.41
CA ARG A 337 3.52 25.94 4.70
C ARG A 337 2.09 26.35 4.48
N TYR A 338 1.67 27.45 5.09
CA TYR A 338 0.29 27.92 5.06
C TYR A 338 0.14 28.94 3.94
N LEU A 339 -0.76 28.68 3.01
CA LEU A 339 -0.98 29.47 1.80
C LEU A 339 -2.44 29.90 1.74
N ARG A 340 -2.74 31.17 1.44
CA ARG A 340 -4.13 31.63 1.33
C ARG A 340 -4.32 32.69 0.25
N LYS A 341 -5.55 32.77 -0.27
CA LYS A 341 -6.04 33.88 -1.10
C LYS A 341 -7.50 34.19 -0.80
N ALA A 342 -7.77 35.47 -0.53
CA ALA A 342 -9.13 35.98 -0.47
C ALA A 342 -9.64 36.32 -1.89
N PHE A 343 -10.93 36.14 -2.14
CA PHE A 343 -11.56 36.52 -3.40
C PHE A 343 -13.04 36.84 -3.19
N ARG A 344 -13.66 37.49 -4.20
CA ARG A 344 -15.10 37.78 -4.21
C ARG A 344 -15.81 36.96 -5.29
N ALA A 345 -16.96 36.39 -4.93
CA ALA A 345 -17.85 35.67 -5.84
C ALA A 345 -19.20 36.40 -6.01
N LYS A 346 -19.76 36.31 -7.22
CA LYS A 346 -21.08 36.87 -7.57
C LYS A 346 -22.22 36.01 -6.97
N PRO A 347 -23.47 36.49 -6.91
CA PRO A 347 -24.63 35.63 -6.67
C PRO A 347 -24.83 34.59 -7.78
N ASP A 348 -25.80 33.68 -7.60
CA ASP A 348 -26.25 32.71 -8.62
C ASP A 348 -25.18 31.70 -9.09
N ILE A 349 -24.40 31.19 -8.14
CA ILE A 349 -23.44 30.09 -8.37
C ILE A 349 -24.21 28.80 -8.68
N VAL A 350 -23.87 28.17 -9.81
CA VAL A 350 -24.45 26.89 -10.22
C VAL A 350 -23.49 25.73 -9.94
N ARG A 351 -22.19 25.97 -10.11
CA ARG A 351 -21.14 24.96 -9.97
C ARG A 351 -19.84 25.59 -9.52
N ALA A 352 -19.10 24.93 -8.63
CA ALA A 352 -17.71 25.25 -8.38
C ALA A 352 -16.84 23.98 -8.28
N ARG A 353 -15.66 24.03 -8.90
CA ARG A 353 -14.68 22.94 -8.91
C ARG A 353 -13.33 23.46 -8.48
N LEU A 354 -12.70 22.75 -7.57
CA LEU A 354 -11.32 23.00 -7.18
C LEU A 354 -10.45 21.88 -7.72
N TYR A 355 -9.49 22.24 -8.58
CA TYR A 355 -8.43 21.37 -9.03
C TYR A 355 -7.17 21.73 -8.24
N ALA A 356 -6.57 20.77 -7.54
CA ALA A 356 -5.42 21.04 -6.68
C ALA A 356 -4.39 19.91 -6.73
N THR A 357 -3.12 20.28 -6.54
CA THR A 357 -1.99 19.35 -6.50
C THR A 357 -0.83 19.96 -5.71
N ALA A 358 0.15 19.13 -5.34
CA ALA A 358 1.39 19.56 -4.72
C ALA A 358 2.59 18.75 -5.21
N LEU A 359 3.73 19.43 -5.37
CA LEU A 359 5.04 18.79 -5.28
C LEU A 359 5.34 18.65 -3.78
N GLY A 360 4.94 17.54 -3.19
CA GLY A 360 4.87 17.34 -1.74
C GLY A 360 3.54 16.69 -1.39
N VAL A 361 2.96 17.07 -0.26
CA VAL A 361 1.58 16.69 0.10
C VAL A 361 0.81 17.90 0.64
N TYR A 362 -0.51 17.90 0.53
CA TYR A 362 -1.33 19.05 0.93
C TYR A 362 -2.68 18.73 1.58
N GLU A 363 -3.16 19.70 2.35
CA GLU A 363 -4.56 19.84 2.77
C GLU A 363 -5.09 21.16 2.23
N VAL A 364 -6.31 21.17 1.66
CA VAL A 364 -6.88 22.37 1.04
C VAL A 364 -8.22 22.73 1.68
N PHE A 365 -8.50 24.02 1.79
CA PHE A 365 -9.61 24.59 2.52
C PHE A 365 -10.35 25.64 1.68
N VAL A 366 -11.67 25.69 1.84
CA VAL A 366 -12.53 26.75 1.30
C VAL A 366 -13.42 27.25 2.42
N ASN A 367 -13.32 28.54 2.73
CA ASN A 367 -14.13 29.22 3.77
C ASN A 367 -14.08 28.57 5.16
N GLY A 368 -12.92 28.02 5.52
CA GLY A 368 -12.66 27.35 6.79
C GLY A 368 -12.97 25.86 6.82
N GLU A 369 -13.63 25.33 5.78
CA GLU A 369 -13.88 23.90 5.65
C GLU A 369 -12.74 23.24 4.88
N ARG A 370 -12.13 22.19 5.44
CA ARG A 370 -11.21 21.32 4.67
C ARG A 370 -12.02 20.68 3.55
N VAL A 371 -11.51 20.71 2.33
CA VAL A 371 -12.18 20.17 1.14
C VAL A 371 -11.89 18.68 1.00
N ASN A 372 -10.62 18.30 1.16
CA ASN A 372 -10.17 16.92 1.10
C ASN A 372 -10.24 16.25 2.48
N GLN A 373 -11.44 16.24 3.09
CA GLN A 373 -11.65 15.59 4.41
C GLN A 373 -11.63 14.07 4.32
N ASP A 374 -12.05 13.56 3.17
CA ASP A 374 -12.14 12.14 2.87
C ASP A 374 -10.81 11.54 2.40
N SER A 375 -9.82 12.36 2.03
CA SER A 375 -8.47 11.93 1.66
C SER A 375 -7.36 12.55 2.52
N ILE A 376 -6.20 11.91 2.52
CA ILE A 376 -4.96 12.37 3.14
C ILE A 376 -3.79 12.11 2.21
N LEU A 377 -2.66 12.79 2.46
CA LEU A 377 -1.42 12.62 1.68
C LEU A 377 -1.61 12.86 0.17
N ASP A 378 -2.62 13.66 -0.21
CA ASP A 378 -2.78 14.11 -1.59
C ASP A 378 -1.55 14.92 -2.02
N PRO A 379 -1.04 14.75 -3.26
CA PRO A 379 -1.65 14.01 -4.36
C PRO A 379 -1.23 12.52 -4.45
N GLY A 380 -0.59 11.98 -3.42
CA GLY A 380 0.08 10.68 -3.48
C GLY A 380 1.48 10.78 -4.09
N TRP A 381 2.08 9.64 -4.38
CA TRP A 381 3.45 9.50 -4.87
C TRP A 381 3.48 9.04 -6.32
N THR A 382 4.06 9.85 -7.20
CA THR A 382 4.44 9.51 -8.58
C THR A 382 5.90 9.88 -8.79
N ASP A 383 6.48 9.54 -9.94
CA ASP A 383 7.74 10.14 -10.35
C ASP A 383 7.48 11.60 -10.77
N TYR A 384 7.80 12.54 -9.89
CA TYR A 384 7.55 13.97 -10.09
C TYR A 384 8.37 14.58 -11.24
N ALA A 385 9.40 13.89 -11.74
CA ALA A 385 10.11 14.32 -12.95
C ALA A 385 9.26 14.10 -14.22
N HIS A 386 8.32 13.14 -14.17
CA HIS A 386 7.42 12.82 -15.26
C HIS A 386 6.06 13.50 -15.09
N ARG A 387 5.41 13.26 -13.94
CA ARG A 387 4.03 13.71 -13.70
C ARG A 387 3.68 13.89 -12.24
N VAL A 388 2.66 14.70 -12.01
CA VAL A 388 2.01 14.90 -10.71
C VAL A 388 0.48 14.86 -10.89
N MET A 389 -0.20 14.17 -9.98
CA MET A 389 -1.65 14.01 -10.05
C MET A 389 -2.39 15.22 -9.46
N ALA A 390 -3.44 15.68 -10.13
CA ALA A 390 -4.35 16.71 -9.64
C ALA A 390 -5.70 16.11 -9.24
N GLN A 391 -6.10 16.37 -8.00
CA GLN A 391 -7.39 15.98 -7.46
C GLN A 391 -8.45 17.00 -7.90
N THR A 392 -9.68 16.55 -8.08
CA THR A 392 -10.83 17.39 -8.40
C THR A 392 -11.87 17.31 -7.30
N TYR A 393 -12.28 18.46 -6.77
CA TYR A 393 -13.26 18.54 -5.68
C TYR A 393 -14.48 19.36 -6.09
N ASP A 394 -15.67 18.89 -5.70
CA ASP A 394 -16.90 19.68 -5.77
C ASP A 394 -16.99 20.60 -4.54
N VAL A 395 -16.72 21.89 -4.74
CA VAL A 395 -16.79 22.91 -3.69
C VAL A 395 -17.99 23.83 -3.83
N THR A 396 -18.97 23.47 -4.67
CA THR A 396 -20.13 24.31 -5.01
C THR A 396 -20.85 24.83 -3.78
N ARG A 397 -21.04 23.98 -2.77
CA ARG A 397 -21.75 24.33 -1.52
C ARG A 397 -20.89 25.10 -0.51
N LEU A 398 -19.59 25.18 -0.72
CA LEU A 398 -18.66 25.87 0.17
C LEU A 398 -18.49 27.34 -0.22
N ILE A 399 -18.71 27.69 -1.49
CA ILE A 399 -18.60 29.06 -1.98
C ILE A 399 -19.81 29.88 -1.55
N ARG A 400 -19.56 31.10 -1.07
CA ARG A 400 -20.56 32.06 -0.62
C ARG A 400 -20.64 33.22 -1.59
N ARG A 401 -21.79 33.90 -1.66
CA ARG A 401 -21.87 35.21 -2.32
C ARG A 401 -21.00 36.21 -1.53
N GLY A 402 -20.24 37.05 -2.23
CA GLY A 402 -19.37 38.05 -1.60
C GLY A 402 -18.01 37.48 -1.23
N ASP A 403 -17.54 37.74 -0.01
CA ASP A 403 -16.18 37.44 0.42
C ASP A 403 -15.97 35.94 0.70
N ASN A 404 -14.89 35.40 0.14
CA ASN A 404 -14.47 34.01 0.27
C ASN A 404 -12.95 33.92 0.49
N ALA A 405 -12.50 32.76 0.97
CA ALA A 405 -11.09 32.41 1.00
C ALA A 405 -10.88 30.97 0.53
N VAL A 406 -9.81 30.75 -0.24
CA VAL A 406 -9.23 29.44 -0.52
C VAL A 406 -7.85 29.39 0.12
N ALA A 407 -7.50 28.27 0.74
CA ALA A 407 -6.26 28.14 1.48
C ALA A 407 -5.72 26.70 1.44
N ALA A 408 -4.43 26.51 1.68
CA ALA A 408 -3.79 25.20 1.72
C ALA A 408 -2.68 25.15 2.76
N VAL A 409 -2.45 23.96 3.32
CA VAL A 409 -1.24 23.62 4.08
C VAL A 409 -0.46 22.62 3.26
N VAL A 410 0.84 22.87 3.06
CA VAL A 410 1.71 22.05 2.22
C VAL A 410 2.89 21.55 3.05
N ALA A 411 3.18 20.25 2.95
CA ALA A 411 4.34 19.62 3.58
C ALA A 411 5.22 18.92 2.54
N ASP A 412 6.40 18.50 2.98
CA ASP A 412 7.47 18.02 2.11
C ASP A 412 7.11 16.74 1.32
N GLY A 413 6.28 15.87 1.90
CA GLY A 413 5.82 14.66 1.23
C GLY A 413 6.94 13.71 0.81
N TRP A 414 6.69 12.90 -0.21
CA TRP A 414 7.74 12.14 -0.92
C TRP A 414 8.65 13.03 -1.78
N TYR A 415 8.20 14.24 -2.12
CA TYR A 415 8.93 15.15 -3.02
C TYR A 415 10.22 15.68 -2.38
N ALA A 416 10.09 16.26 -1.19
CA ALA A 416 11.18 16.91 -0.44
C ALA A 416 11.55 16.21 0.88
N GLY A 417 10.70 15.29 1.37
CA GLY A 417 10.93 14.54 2.60
C GLY A 417 11.85 13.34 2.40
N ARG A 418 12.01 12.52 3.44
CA ARG A 418 12.79 11.28 3.37
C ARG A 418 12.04 10.21 2.59
N VAL A 419 12.72 9.58 1.64
CA VAL A 419 12.19 8.44 0.88
C VAL A 419 13.14 7.26 1.03
N GLY A 420 12.64 6.18 1.62
CA GLY A 420 13.44 5.03 2.02
C GLY A 420 14.76 5.40 2.72
N TRP A 421 15.75 4.54 2.51
CA TRP A 421 17.12 4.72 2.99
C TRP A 421 17.91 5.75 2.15
N MET A 422 17.30 6.33 1.10
CA MET A 422 17.95 7.29 0.20
C MET A 422 17.99 8.71 0.78
N GLY A 423 17.24 8.97 1.85
CA GLY A 423 17.25 10.24 2.57
C GLY A 423 16.35 11.31 1.93
N LEU A 424 16.64 12.57 2.27
CA LEU A 424 15.82 13.74 1.92
C LEU A 424 15.85 14.10 0.42
N ALA A 425 14.80 14.78 -0.03
CA ALA A 425 14.79 15.56 -1.27
C ALA A 425 15.15 14.78 -2.54
N GLN A 426 14.53 13.61 -2.74
CA GLN A 426 14.77 12.78 -3.92
C GLN A 426 14.32 13.43 -5.23
N TYR A 427 13.32 14.32 -5.19
CA TYR A 427 12.76 14.97 -6.37
C TYR A 427 12.98 16.49 -6.38
N GLY A 428 12.97 17.12 -5.21
CA GLY A 428 13.28 18.52 -5.07
C GLY A 428 13.37 18.94 -3.61
N THR A 429 13.81 20.17 -3.39
CA THR A 429 14.18 20.64 -2.05
C THR A 429 13.11 21.52 -1.39
N VAL A 430 12.23 22.11 -2.20
CA VAL A 430 11.18 23.03 -1.75
C VAL A 430 9.84 22.54 -2.29
N PRO A 431 8.91 22.06 -1.44
CA PRO A 431 7.61 21.66 -1.89
C PRO A 431 6.81 22.86 -2.40
N ALA A 432 5.92 22.61 -3.35
CA ALA A 432 5.13 23.65 -4.00
C ALA A 432 3.69 23.20 -4.18
N PHE A 433 2.76 24.14 -4.21
CA PHE A 433 1.34 23.90 -4.38
C PHE A 433 0.81 24.65 -5.59
N ALA A 434 -0.12 24.03 -6.30
CA ALA A 434 -0.80 24.68 -7.39
C ALA A 434 -2.29 24.31 -7.36
N ALA A 435 -3.15 25.31 -7.52
CA ALA A 435 -4.59 25.11 -7.51
C ALA A 435 -5.34 26.10 -8.40
N GLN A 436 -6.42 25.61 -8.97
CA GLN A 436 -7.35 26.34 -9.82
C GLN A 436 -8.78 26.08 -9.34
N LEU A 437 -9.45 27.13 -8.86
CA LEU A 437 -10.87 27.14 -8.53
C LEU A 437 -11.65 27.76 -9.69
N GLU A 438 -12.60 27.02 -10.24
CA GLU A 438 -13.52 27.49 -11.28
C GLU A 438 -14.94 27.58 -10.74
N ILE A 439 -15.59 28.72 -10.92
CA ILE A 439 -16.96 28.99 -10.49
C ILE A 439 -17.80 29.32 -11.72
N THR A 440 -18.81 28.50 -12.02
CA THR A 440 -19.79 28.73 -13.08
C THR A 440 -21.06 29.36 -12.49
N TYR A 441 -21.49 30.46 -13.08
CA TYR A 441 -22.70 31.19 -12.70
C TYR A 441 -23.89 30.84 -13.60
N ARG A 442 -25.10 31.19 -13.15
CA ARG A 442 -26.36 30.92 -13.87
C ARG A 442 -26.43 31.56 -15.27
N ASP A 443 -25.75 32.69 -15.46
CA ASP A 443 -25.65 33.38 -16.75
C ASP A 443 -24.67 32.70 -17.74
N GLY A 444 -24.03 31.61 -17.32
CA GLY A 444 -23.03 30.87 -18.11
C GLY A 444 -21.61 31.44 -17.99
N SER A 445 -21.41 32.57 -17.31
CA SER A 445 -20.07 33.11 -17.08
C SER A 445 -19.27 32.26 -16.09
N MET A 446 -17.94 32.29 -16.24
CA MET A 446 -17.01 31.57 -15.37
C MET A 446 -16.00 32.53 -14.73
N GLN A 447 -15.76 32.35 -13.43
CA GLN A 447 -14.67 32.99 -12.71
C GLN A 447 -13.62 31.93 -12.36
N THR A 448 -12.35 32.24 -12.62
CA THR A 448 -11.22 31.37 -12.29
C THR A 448 -10.34 32.07 -11.25
N ILE A 449 -10.03 31.37 -10.16
CA ILE A 449 -9.11 31.80 -9.11
C ILE A 449 -7.95 30.81 -9.11
N VAL A 450 -6.74 31.30 -9.30
CA VAL A 450 -5.53 30.47 -9.41
C VAL A 450 -4.51 30.79 -8.32
N THR A 451 -3.62 29.84 -8.04
CA THR A 451 -2.32 30.07 -7.41
C THR A 451 -1.44 30.95 -8.29
N ASP A 452 -0.96 32.05 -7.70
CA ASP A 452 -0.15 33.10 -8.32
C ASP A 452 0.51 33.94 -7.21
N GLU A 453 1.25 34.99 -7.58
CA GLU A 453 1.98 35.88 -6.66
C GLU A 453 1.10 36.67 -5.68
N SER A 454 -0.22 36.71 -5.91
CA SER A 454 -1.17 37.39 -5.01
C SER A 454 -1.56 36.54 -3.79
N TRP A 455 -1.18 35.27 -3.76
CA TRP A 455 -1.34 34.44 -2.57
C TRP A 455 -0.44 34.94 -1.45
N ARG A 456 -0.91 34.81 -0.21
CA ARG A 456 -0.11 35.04 0.99
C ARG A 456 0.39 33.74 1.57
N ALA A 457 1.58 33.78 2.16
CA ALA A 457 2.29 32.65 2.72
C ALA A 457 2.73 32.93 4.16
N GLY A 458 2.59 31.93 5.03
CA GLY A 458 2.94 32.02 6.45
C GLY A 458 3.29 30.67 7.06
N ALA A 459 3.69 30.69 8.33
CA ALA A 459 3.88 29.52 9.16
C ALA A 459 2.65 29.24 10.03
N GLY A 460 2.54 28.03 10.58
CA GLY A 460 1.48 27.66 11.51
C GLY A 460 1.91 26.61 12.53
N GLU A 461 0.97 25.79 12.99
CA GLU A 461 1.19 24.86 14.10
C GLU A 461 2.08 23.66 13.75
N ILE A 462 2.18 23.28 12.47
CA ILE A 462 3.03 22.17 12.03
C ILE A 462 4.46 22.69 11.87
N ILE A 463 5.32 22.37 12.84
CA ILE A 463 6.71 22.84 12.91
C ILE A 463 7.65 21.94 12.13
N GLY A 464 7.29 20.67 12.00
CA GLY A 464 8.06 19.68 11.28
C GLY A 464 7.19 18.50 10.89
N SER A 465 7.32 18.02 9.66
CA SER A 465 6.65 16.80 9.20
C SER A 465 7.51 16.01 8.22
N ASP A 466 7.57 14.71 8.42
CA ASP A 466 8.24 13.74 7.56
C ASP A 466 7.60 12.36 7.74
N MET A 467 7.50 11.58 6.66
CA MET A 467 6.80 10.30 6.68
C MET A 467 7.50 9.24 7.53
N GLN A 468 8.82 9.30 7.67
CA GLN A 468 9.59 8.31 8.42
C GLN A 468 9.89 8.81 9.84
N TRP A 469 10.09 10.12 10.01
CA TRP A 469 10.45 10.69 11.31
C TRP A 469 9.22 10.97 12.18
N GLY A 470 8.09 11.35 11.57
CA GLY A 470 6.87 11.75 12.24
C GLY A 470 6.59 13.25 12.15
N GLU A 471 5.61 13.72 12.92
CA GLU A 471 5.13 15.10 12.87
C GLU A 471 5.21 15.81 14.23
N ILE A 472 5.60 17.10 14.20
CA ILE A 472 5.71 17.98 15.36
C ILE A 472 4.68 19.10 15.20
N ILE A 473 3.67 19.10 16.07
CA ILE A 473 2.63 20.12 16.12
C ILE A 473 2.72 20.92 17.41
N ASP A 474 2.85 22.23 17.28
CA ASP A 474 2.77 23.20 18.37
C ASP A 474 1.46 23.98 18.32
N ALA A 475 0.46 23.53 19.08
CA ALA A 475 -0.87 24.12 19.10
C ALA A 475 -0.87 25.58 19.59
N ARG A 476 0.20 26.05 20.26
CA ARG A 476 0.35 27.46 20.64
C ARG A 476 0.56 28.37 19.42
N LYS A 477 1.02 27.80 18.30
CA LYS A 477 1.29 28.49 17.03
C LYS A 477 0.15 28.36 16.02
N ARG A 478 -0.99 27.80 16.43
CA ARG A 478 -2.20 27.75 15.60
C ARG A 478 -2.64 29.16 15.22
N VAL A 479 -2.86 29.38 13.93
CA VAL A 479 -3.34 30.65 13.39
C VAL A 479 -4.86 30.56 13.23
N GLU A 480 -5.63 31.08 14.18
CA GLU A 480 -7.10 30.98 14.12
C GLU A 480 -7.68 31.78 12.93
N GLY A 481 -8.63 31.17 12.20
CA GLY A 481 -9.38 31.84 11.13
C GLY A 481 -8.61 32.12 9.83
N TRP A 482 -7.32 31.76 9.72
CA TRP A 482 -6.47 32.01 8.55
C TRP A 482 -7.08 31.52 7.22
N ASN A 483 -7.82 30.42 7.26
CA ASN A 483 -8.47 29.79 6.11
C ASN A 483 -9.90 30.32 5.84
N ARG A 484 -10.32 31.41 6.50
CA ARG A 484 -11.62 32.07 6.30
C ARG A 484 -11.46 33.44 5.64
N ALA A 485 -12.53 33.93 5.03
CA ALA A 485 -12.63 35.31 4.57
C ALA A 485 -12.54 36.29 5.75
N GLY A 486 -11.98 37.49 5.52
CA GLY A 486 -11.86 38.54 6.54
C GLY A 486 -10.69 38.40 7.51
N PHE A 487 -9.84 37.37 7.37
CA PHE A 487 -8.57 37.28 8.10
C PHE A 487 -7.58 38.35 7.63
N ASP A 488 -6.97 39.05 8.58
CA ASP A 488 -5.90 40.03 8.32
C ASP A 488 -4.57 39.31 8.09
N ASP A 489 -4.19 39.18 6.82
CA ASP A 489 -2.92 38.59 6.37
C ASP A 489 -1.87 39.64 6.01
N SER A 490 -2.02 40.88 6.45
CA SER A 490 -1.08 41.97 6.16
C SER A 490 0.34 41.70 6.69
N HIS A 491 0.45 40.86 7.72
CA HIS A 491 1.72 40.39 8.29
C HIS A 491 2.30 39.16 7.58
N TRP A 492 1.59 38.56 6.62
CA TRP A 492 2.08 37.43 5.82
C TRP A 492 2.84 37.92 4.60
N ALA A 493 3.88 37.19 4.23
CA ALA A 493 4.61 37.45 2.99
C ALA A 493 3.76 37.04 1.79
N ASN A 494 4.12 37.53 0.59
CA ASN A 494 3.58 36.96 -0.64
C ASN A 494 4.15 35.56 -0.85
N ALA A 495 3.37 34.68 -1.47
CA ALA A 495 3.84 33.36 -1.86
C ALA A 495 4.92 33.48 -2.94
N VAL A 496 5.90 32.58 -2.88
CA VAL A 496 7.02 32.55 -3.82
C VAL A 496 6.63 31.69 -5.02
N ILE A 497 6.77 32.22 -6.23
CA ILE A 497 6.58 31.45 -7.47
C ILE A 497 7.73 30.44 -7.63
N GLN A 498 7.37 29.20 -7.96
CA GLN A 498 8.30 28.14 -8.33
C GLN A 498 8.09 27.77 -9.80
N THR A 499 9.18 27.56 -10.55
CA THR A 499 9.11 27.07 -11.92
C THR A 499 9.30 25.56 -11.90
N GLN A 500 8.36 24.81 -12.48
CA GLN A 500 8.37 23.35 -12.46
C GLN A 500 7.90 22.80 -13.80
N GLN A 501 8.47 21.66 -14.21
CA GLN A 501 8.20 21.02 -15.51
C GLN A 501 7.31 19.77 -15.42
N ALA A 502 6.93 19.35 -14.21
CA ALA A 502 6.10 18.16 -14.00
C ALA A 502 4.76 18.28 -14.74
N ALA A 503 4.39 17.26 -15.53
CA ALA A 503 3.10 17.23 -16.18
C ALA A 503 1.98 17.07 -15.15
N VAL A 504 1.06 18.02 -15.09
CA VAL A 504 -0.13 17.92 -14.24
C VAL A 504 -1.15 17.05 -14.96
N VAL A 505 -1.51 15.91 -14.36
CA VAL A 505 -2.48 14.96 -14.92
C VAL A 505 -3.66 14.78 -13.96
N PRO A 506 -4.88 14.51 -14.44
CA PRO A 506 -5.98 14.14 -13.54
C PRO A 506 -5.61 12.92 -12.69
N GLN A 507 -6.10 12.88 -11.45
CA GLN A 507 -5.83 11.76 -10.54
C GLN A 507 -6.19 10.41 -11.19
N ALA A 508 -5.21 9.51 -11.17
CA ALA A 508 -5.41 8.10 -11.46
C ALA A 508 -5.45 7.31 -10.14
N GLY A 509 -6.25 6.24 -10.13
CA GLY A 509 -6.37 5.36 -8.96
C GLY A 509 -7.06 5.98 -7.74
N PRO A 510 -7.25 5.18 -6.68
CA PRO A 510 -7.95 5.61 -5.48
C PRO A 510 -7.10 6.56 -4.61
N PRO A 511 -7.72 7.53 -3.91
CA PRO A 511 -7.03 8.36 -2.92
C PRO A 511 -6.66 7.54 -1.68
N VAL A 512 -5.69 8.02 -0.89
CA VAL A 512 -5.44 7.51 0.46
C VAL A 512 -6.44 8.13 1.42
N ARG A 513 -7.08 7.31 2.27
CA ARG A 513 -8.12 7.74 3.21
C ARG A 513 -7.89 7.18 4.61
N ARG A 514 -8.60 7.75 5.59
CA ARG A 514 -8.80 7.15 6.91
C ARG A 514 -9.87 6.04 6.77
N ILE A 515 -9.47 4.78 6.86
CA ILE A 515 -10.35 3.64 6.56
C ILE A 515 -11.03 3.09 7.81
N LEU A 516 -10.33 3.06 8.96
CA LEU A 516 -10.83 2.48 10.22
C LEU A 516 -10.27 3.25 11.43
N GLU A 517 -11.01 3.24 12.55
CA GLU A 517 -10.48 3.61 13.87
C GLU A 517 -10.38 2.36 14.75
N VAL A 518 -9.23 2.14 15.37
CA VAL A 518 -8.94 1.00 16.25
C VAL A 518 -8.77 1.49 17.68
N ARG A 519 -9.51 0.87 18.60
CA ARG A 519 -9.39 1.10 20.04
C ARG A 519 -8.21 0.32 20.62
N PRO A 520 -7.54 0.83 21.65
CA PRO A 520 -6.55 0.03 22.37
C PRO A 520 -7.23 -1.20 22.99
N VAL A 521 -6.56 -2.35 22.95
CA VAL A 521 -6.97 -3.56 23.69
C VAL A 521 -6.35 -3.61 25.07
N LYS A 522 -5.24 -2.86 25.30
CA LYS A 522 -4.57 -2.76 26.59
C LYS A 522 -3.79 -1.46 26.72
N ILE A 523 -3.85 -0.84 27.90
CA ILE A 523 -3.03 0.31 28.29
C ILE A 523 -2.28 -0.05 29.59
N THR A 524 -0.95 0.05 29.57
CA THR A 524 -0.08 -0.34 30.70
C THR A 524 0.81 0.85 31.10
N PRO A 525 0.80 1.30 32.36
CA PRO A 525 1.74 2.33 32.82
C PRO A 525 3.19 1.80 32.81
N ARG A 526 4.14 2.64 32.38
CA ARG A 526 5.59 2.36 32.39
C ARG A 526 6.35 3.59 32.94
N GLY A 527 6.48 3.68 34.27
CA GLY A 527 7.12 4.84 34.90
C GLY A 527 6.36 6.14 34.59
N ALA A 528 6.95 7.01 33.78
CA ALA A 528 6.34 8.28 33.34
C ALA A 528 5.67 8.21 31.95
N SER A 529 5.64 7.03 31.31
CA SER A 529 4.99 6.78 30.02
C SER A 529 3.86 5.74 30.14
N TRP A 530 3.13 5.55 29.04
CA TRP A 530 2.08 4.55 28.88
C TRP A 530 2.38 3.71 27.64
N LEU A 531 2.39 2.39 27.79
CA LEU A 531 2.41 1.46 26.67
C LEU A 531 0.98 1.10 26.26
N VAL A 532 0.69 1.21 24.98
CA VAL A 532 -0.63 0.96 24.39
C VAL A 532 -0.50 -0.16 23.36
N ASP A 533 -1.28 -1.22 23.51
CA ASP A 533 -1.43 -2.30 22.52
C ASP A 533 -2.77 -2.12 21.81
N PHE A 534 -2.75 -2.01 20.48
CA PHE A 534 -3.95 -1.96 19.64
C PHE A 534 -4.46 -3.34 19.20
N GLY A 535 -3.72 -4.41 19.53
CA GLY A 535 -4.09 -5.79 19.23
C GLY A 535 -3.91 -6.19 17.76
N GLN A 536 -3.50 -5.26 16.91
CA GLN A 536 -3.33 -5.42 15.47
C GLN A 536 -2.13 -4.58 15.01
N ASN A 537 -1.19 -5.17 14.26
CA ASN A 537 -0.18 -4.42 13.53
C ASN A 537 -0.87 -3.73 12.33
N LEU A 538 -0.95 -2.41 12.38
CA LEU A 538 -1.71 -1.57 11.48
C LEU A 538 -0.83 -0.46 10.90
N VAL A 539 -1.38 0.31 9.95
CA VAL A 539 -0.65 1.42 9.34
C VAL A 539 -1.48 2.69 9.40
N GLY A 540 -0.86 3.77 9.87
CA GLY A 540 -1.48 5.07 10.06
C GLY A 540 -0.86 5.84 11.21
N PHE A 541 -1.66 6.41 12.09
CA PHE A 541 -1.16 7.24 13.20
C PHE A 541 -2.09 7.18 14.40
N VAL A 542 -1.66 7.73 15.53
CA VAL A 542 -2.45 7.78 16.75
C VAL A 542 -3.10 9.15 16.93
N ARG A 543 -4.43 9.15 17.11
CA ARG A 543 -5.19 10.30 17.62
C ARG A 543 -5.11 10.32 19.14
N VAL A 544 -4.64 11.42 19.73
CA VAL A 544 -4.57 11.61 21.19
C VAL A 544 -5.38 12.82 21.61
N SER A 545 -6.20 12.68 22.65
CA SER A 545 -6.91 13.80 23.29
C SER A 545 -6.42 14.02 24.71
N ALA A 546 -6.11 15.27 25.05
CA ALA A 546 -5.52 15.62 26.34
C ALA A 546 -5.98 16.97 26.86
N ARG A 547 -5.85 17.17 28.19
CA ARG A 547 -6.03 18.45 28.86
C ARG A 547 -4.81 18.69 29.74
N GLY A 548 -4.09 19.77 29.49
CA GLY A 548 -2.85 20.07 30.21
C GLY A 548 -2.50 21.54 30.17
N LYS A 549 -1.34 21.88 30.72
CA LYS A 549 -0.80 23.25 30.69
C LYS A 549 -0.27 23.58 29.29
N ALA A 550 -0.32 24.86 28.93
CA ALA A 550 0.33 25.34 27.71
C ALA A 550 1.82 24.97 27.70
N GLY A 551 2.32 24.46 26.59
CA GLY A 551 3.70 24.00 26.44
C GLY A 551 3.98 22.59 26.97
N ALA A 552 2.98 21.90 27.55
CA ALA A 552 3.14 20.49 27.86
C ALA A 552 3.30 19.68 26.57
N VAL A 553 4.27 18.78 26.57
CA VAL A 553 4.66 17.99 25.39
C VAL A 553 4.16 16.56 25.57
N ILE A 554 3.42 16.06 24.59
CA ILE A 554 3.01 14.66 24.48
C ILE A 554 3.79 14.07 23.30
N THR A 555 4.50 12.97 23.55
CA THR A 555 5.27 12.26 22.51
C THR A 555 4.72 10.85 22.34
N VAL A 556 4.50 10.46 21.08
CA VAL A 556 3.99 9.16 20.66
C VAL A 556 5.06 8.46 19.83
N ARG A 557 5.61 7.35 20.35
CA ARG A 557 6.53 6.47 19.61
C ARG A 557 5.81 5.22 19.18
N HIS A 558 6.17 4.68 18.01
CA HIS A 558 5.47 3.56 17.39
C HIS A 558 6.40 2.34 17.20
N ALA A 559 5.89 1.12 17.37
CA ALA A 559 6.60 -0.12 17.04
C ALA A 559 5.67 -1.28 16.66
N GLU A 560 6.18 -2.21 15.87
CA GLU A 560 5.47 -3.44 15.50
C GLU A 560 5.48 -4.50 16.61
N MET A 561 6.59 -4.58 17.35
CA MET A 561 6.87 -5.63 18.35
C MET A 561 7.36 -5.02 19.67
N LEU A 562 7.37 -5.85 20.72
CA LEU A 562 7.96 -5.51 22.01
C LEU A 562 9.24 -6.33 22.25
N SER A 563 10.22 -5.72 22.89
CA SER A 563 11.39 -6.39 23.43
C SER A 563 11.00 -7.31 24.61
N PRO A 564 11.86 -8.26 25.03
CA PRO A 564 11.55 -9.17 26.15
C PRO A 564 11.22 -8.47 27.48
N ASP A 565 11.77 -7.28 27.71
CA ASP A 565 11.48 -6.41 28.88
C ASP A 565 10.16 -5.61 28.74
N GLY A 566 9.42 -5.87 27.66
CA GLY A 566 8.17 -5.22 27.29
C GLY A 566 8.33 -3.77 26.77
N SER A 567 9.56 -3.29 26.53
CA SER A 567 9.78 -1.99 25.87
C SER A 567 9.48 -2.10 24.37
N LEU A 568 9.35 -0.97 23.67
CA LEU A 568 9.18 -0.98 22.22
C LEU A 568 10.43 -1.55 21.54
N TYR A 569 10.25 -2.52 20.63
CA TYR A 569 11.33 -2.97 19.74
C TYR A 569 11.37 -2.08 18.50
N THR A 570 12.29 -1.12 18.48
CA THR A 570 12.40 -0.13 17.38
C THR A 570 13.65 -0.28 16.53
N VAL A 571 14.55 -1.20 16.85
CA VAL A 571 15.82 -1.34 16.10
C VAL A 571 15.62 -1.79 14.65
N ASN A 572 14.53 -2.52 14.35
CA ASN A 572 14.17 -2.92 12.99
C ASN A 572 13.54 -1.79 12.15
N LEU A 573 13.20 -0.65 12.78
CA LEU A 573 12.81 0.56 12.06
C LEU A 573 14.04 1.22 11.40
N ARG A 574 15.25 0.76 11.75
CA ARG A 574 16.53 1.31 11.30
C ARG A 574 16.57 2.81 11.70
N PRO A 575 16.99 3.79 10.88
CA PRO A 575 16.99 5.17 11.34
C PRO A 575 15.60 5.83 11.41
N ALA A 576 14.52 5.20 10.92
CA ALA A 576 13.16 5.77 11.00
C ALA A 576 12.70 5.99 12.45
N LEU A 577 12.53 7.26 12.84
CA LEU A 577 12.14 7.60 14.21
C LEU A 577 10.70 7.19 14.56
N SER A 578 9.79 7.25 13.59
CA SER A 578 8.36 6.96 13.76
C SER A 578 7.76 7.58 15.03
N THR A 579 8.00 8.88 15.23
CA THR A 579 7.70 9.60 16.48
C THR A 579 6.95 10.89 16.23
N ASP A 580 5.77 11.02 16.83
CA ASP A 580 4.95 12.22 16.74
C ASP A 580 5.01 13.01 18.05
N THR A 581 5.01 14.35 17.95
CA THR A 581 5.10 15.27 19.09
C THR A 581 4.02 16.33 19.04
N PHE A 582 3.27 16.46 20.14
CA PHE A 582 2.21 17.45 20.29
C PHE A 582 2.47 18.36 21.49
N ILE A 583 2.49 19.67 21.25
CA ILE A 583 2.68 20.69 22.28
C ILE A 583 1.35 21.39 22.52
N LEU A 584 0.81 21.25 23.73
CA LEU A 584 -0.51 21.78 24.10
C LEU A 584 -0.55 23.30 24.10
N SER A 585 -1.66 23.87 23.63
CA SER A 585 -1.95 25.30 23.79
C SER A 585 -2.41 25.65 25.20
N GLY A 586 -2.86 24.66 25.98
CA GLY A 586 -3.41 24.83 27.33
C GLY A 586 -4.89 25.22 27.32
N ARG A 587 -5.56 25.11 26.18
CA ARG A 587 -6.95 25.57 25.99
C ARG A 587 -7.90 24.38 25.92
N GLY A 588 -8.50 24.06 27.07
CA GLY A 588 -9.55 23.05 27.11
C GLY A 588 -9.03 21.62 26.92
N ARG A 589 -9.83 20.77 26.29
CA ARG A 589 -9.41 19.43 25.84
C ARG A 589 -9.04 19.56 24.37
N GLU A 590 -7.80 19.24 24.05
CA GLU A 590 -7.23 19.37 22.71
C GLU A 590 -7.10 17.97 22.10
N THR A 591 -7.34 17.85 20.80
CA THR A 591 -7.18 16.60 20.04
C THR A 591 -6.08 16.77 19.01
N PHE A 592 -5.13 15.85 19.04
CA PHE A 592 -4.00 15.75 18.14
C PHE A 592 -4.21 14.62 17.15
N GLU A 593 -4.00 14.91 15.87
CA GLU A 593 -3.79 13.94 14.80
C GLU A 593 -2.67 14.47 13.90
N PRO A 594 -1.72 13.64 13.49
CA PRO A 594 -0.80 14.01 12.42
C PRO A 594 -1.52 14.25 11.08
N HIS A 595 -0.99 15.16 10.28
CA HIS A 595 -1.53 15.54 8.97
C HIS A 595 -0.80 14.86 7.81
N PHE A 596 0.53 14.79 7.86
CA PHE A 596 1.37 14.45 6.69
C PHE A 596 2.38 13.31 6.93
N THR A 597 2.12 12.44 7.90
CA THR A 597 2.95 11.27 8.21
C THR A 597 2.10 10.01 8.42
N PHE A 598 2.77 8.85 8.47
CA PHE A 598 2.17 7.56 8.84
C PHE A 598 3.26 6.61 9.35
N HIS A 599 2.85 5.61 10.13
CA HIS A 599 3.72 4.63 10.78
C HIS A 599 3.09 3.24 10.65
N GLY A 600 3.91 2.19 10.58
CA GLY A 600 3.48 0.81 10.76
C GLY A 600 3.72 0.34 12.20
N PHE A 601 2.67 -0.03 12.92
CA PHE A 601 2.77 -0.36 14.34
C PHE A 601 1.60 -1.17 14.88
N ARG A 602 1.86 -1.92 15.95
CA ARG A 602 0.83 -2.46 16.85
C ARG A 602 0.83 -1.76 18.20
N TYR A 603 2.01 -1.34 18.64
CA TYR A 603 2.25 -0.77 19.95
C TYR A 603 2.62 0.71 19.82
N ALA A 604 2.13 1.50 20.76
CA ALA A 604 2.54 2.89 20.92
C ALA A 604 2.99 3.16 22.35
N GLU A 605 4.06 3.92 22.52
CA GLU A 605 4.49 4.49 23.80
C GLU A 605 4.12 5.97 23.86
N ILE A 606 3.31 6.34 24.85
CA ILE A 606 2.85 7.72 25.08
C ILE A 606 3.58 8.28 26.30
N SER A 607 4.43 9.29 26.10
CA SER A 607 5.12 9.98 27.19
C SER A 607 4.68 11.44 27.30
N GLY A 608 4.79 12.01 28.50
CA GLY A 608 4.37 13.40 28.77
C GLY A 608 2.86 13.64 28.82
N TYR A 609 2.05 12.58 28.73
CA TYR A 609 0.59 12.68 28.85
C TYR A 609 0.18 13.26 30.22
N PRO A 610 -0.64 14.32 30.27
CA PRO A 610 -1.05 14.93 31.52
C PRO A 610 -2.07 14.06 32.27
N GLY A 611 -1.61 13.44 33.37
CA GLY A 611 -2.46 12.60 34.22
C GLY A 611 -2.50 11.15 33.77
N ARG A 612 -3.69 10.53 33.86
CA ARG A 612 -3.88 9.11 33.51
C ARG A 612 -4.45 8.99 32.11
N LEU A 613 -3.77 8.23 31.25
CA LEU A 613 -4.27 7.89 29.92
C LEU A 613 -5.41 6.88 30.04
N SER A 614 -6.57 7.19 29.45
CA SER A 614 -7.71 6.28 29.35
C SER A 614 -7.92 5.82 27.91
N GLU A 615 -8.74 4.78 27.73
CA GLU A 615 -9.07 4.30 26.39
C GLU A 615 -9.77 5.37 25.55
N ASP A 616 -10.57 6.26 26.14
CA ASP A 616 -11.27 7.32 25.39
C ASP A 616 -10.38 8.49 24.96
N ASP A 617 -9.15 8.53 25.45
CA ASP A 617 -8.17 9.54 25.08
C ASP A 617 -7.38 9.16 23.82
N ILE A 618 -7.48 7.92 23.34
CA ILE A 618 -6.58 7.39 22.30
C ILE A 618 -7.29 6.50 21.28
N ARG A 619 -6.98 6.70 20.00
CA ARG A 619 -7.40 5.84 18.88
C ARG A 619 -6.24 5.68 17.90
N ALA A 620 -6.05 4.49 17.35
CA ALA A 620 -5.25 4.35 16.14
C ALA A 620 -6.14 4.58 14.92
N ILE A 621 -5.70 5.42 13.99
CA ILE A 621 -6.40 5.75 12.76
C ILE A 621 -5.70 5.01 11.64
N VAL A 622 -6.37 4.03 11.05
CA VAL A 622 -5.84 3.21 9.96
C VAL A 622 -6.00 3.96 8.65
N VAL A 623 -4.93 4.04 7.87
CA VAL A 623 -4.90 4.72 6.58
C VAL A 623 -4.43 3.79 5.47
N SER A 624 -5.03 3.92 4.29
CA SER A 624 -4.72 3.11 3.10
C SER A 624 -5.32 3.80 1.87
N SER A 625 -4.80 3.50 0.69
CA SER A 625 -5.53 3.70 -0.57
C SER A 625 -6.89 3.00 -0.48
N ASP A 626 -7.95 3.71 -0.90
CA ASP A 626 -9.33 3.23 -0.85
C ASP A 626 -9.57 2.12 -1.89
N THR A 627 -9.21 0.90 -1.49
CA THR A 627 -9.41 -0.34 -2.25
C THR A 627 -10.46 -1.17 -1.53
N PRO A 628 -11.75 -1.03 -1.89
CA PRO A 628 -12.84 -1.71 -1.17
C PRO A 628 -12.65 -3.22 -1.16
N ARG A 629 -12.94 -3.86 -0.03
CA ARG A 629 -12.86 -5.32 0.11
C ARG A 629 -13.83 -6.01 -0.86
N THR A 630 -13.33 -7.04 -1.56
CA THR A 630 -14.08 -7.87 -2.50
C THR A 630 -13.97 -9.35 -2.20
N GLY A 631 -13.12 -9.76 -1.25
CA GLY A 631 -12.89 -11.15 -0.90
C GLY A 631 -13.09 -11.45 0.59
N TRP A 632 -13.78 -12.54 0.88
CA TRP A 632 -13.90 -13.11 2.21
C TRP A 632 -13.64 -14.62 2.15
N TRP A 633 -12.88 -15.12 3.11
CA TRP A 633 -12.50 -16.52 3.21
C TRP A 633 -12.54 -16.93 4.69
N GLU A 634 -13.15 -18.08 4.96
CA GLU A 634 -13.31 -18.67 6.29
C GLU A 634 -13.23 -20.19 6.19
N SER A 635 -12.81 -20.85 7.27
CA SER A 635 -12.79 -22.30 7.41
C SER A 635 -13.09 -22.73 8.85
N SER A 636 -13.26 -24.04 9.05
CA SER A 636 -13.38 -24.61 10.39
C SER A 636 -12.10 -24.51 11.23
N ASN A 637 -10.96 -24.12 10.64
CA ASN A 637 -9.70 -23.91 11.36
C ASN A 637 -9.52 -22.40 11.69
N PRO A 638 -9.55 -22.02 12.98
CA PRO A 638 -9.42 -20.61 13.38
C PRO A 638 -8.04 -20.00 13.09
N GLU A 639 -6.97 -20.80 13.02
CA GLU A 639 -5.62 -20.32 12.71
C GLU A 639 -5.47 -19.99 11.23
N LEU A 640 -6.10 -20.77 10.34
CA LEU A 640 -6.20 -20.40 8.92
C LEU A 640 -7.03 -19.12 8.72
N ASN A 641 -8.10 -18.94 9.50
CA ASN A 641 -8.89 -17.70 9.46
C ASN A 641 -8.05 -16.50 9.91
N ARG A 642 -7.21 -16.68 10.95
CA ARG A 642 -6.24 -15.66 11.37
C ARG A 642 -5.19 -15.40 10.30
N LEU A 643 -4.65 -16.43 9.65
CA LEU A 643 -3.73 -16.27 8.53
C LEU A 643 -4.35 -15.41 7.42
N TYR A 644 -5.58 -15.70 7.02
CA TYR A 644 -6.26 -14.92 5.99
C TYR A 644 -6.44 -13.44 6.39
N GLU A 645 -6.86 -13.18 7.63
CA GLU A 645 -6.96 -11.78 8.10
C GLU A 645 -5.58 -11.10 8.20
N ASN A 646 -4.50 -11.82 8.56
CA ASN A 646 -3.14 -11.29 8.51
C ASN A 646 -2.73 -10.86 7.09
N ILE A 647 -3.11 -11.65 6.07
CA ILE A 647 -2.90 -11.31 4.65
C ILE A 647 -3.63 -10.02 4.29
N VAL A 648 -4.90 -9.89 4.67
CA VAL A 648 -5.72 -8.69 4.39
C VAL A 648 -5.14 -7.45 5.08
N TRP A 649 -4.69 -7.57 6.33
CA TRP A 649 -4.07 -6.47 7.06
C TRP A 649 -2.72 -6.07 6.48
N SER A 650 -1.90 -7.02 6.03
CA SER A 650 -0.63 -6.71 5.37
C SER A 650 -0.79 -6.04 4.01
N GLN A 651 -1.80 -6.43 3.23
CA GLN A 651 -2.16 -5.73 2.01
C GLN A 651 -2.60 -4.29 2.31
N ARG A 652 -3.56 -4.11 3.23
CA ARG A 652 -4.08 -2.78 3.60
C ARG A 652 -2.95 -1.86 4.07
N GLY A 653 -2.06 -2.39 4.92
CA GLY A 653 -0.95 -1.61 5.47
C GLY A 653 0.03 -1.11 4.41
N ASN A 654 0.19 -1.85 3.32
CA ASN A 654 1.19 -1.55 2.30
C ASN A 654 0.60 -0.98 1.00
N PHE A 655 -0.71 -0.73 0.94
CA PHE A 655 -1.34 -0.13 -0.23
C PHE A 655 -1.56 1.35 0.05
N LEU A 656 -0.46 2.12 0.08
CA LEU A 656 -0.46 3.56 0.37
C LEU A 656 0.11 4.33 -0.81
N SER A 657 -0.76 4.73 -1.74
CA SER A 657 -0.42 5.33 -3.05
C SER A 657 0.38 4.41 -4.00
N VAL A 658 1.22 3.53 -3.48
CA VAL A 658 2.04 2.53 -4.16
C VAL A 658 2.04 1.24 -3.31
N PRO A 659 2.24 0.04 -3.89
CA PRO A 659 2.33 -1.22 -3.14
C PRO A 659 3.70 -1.32 -2.45
N THR A 660 3.84 -0.77 -1.25
CA THR A 660 5.10 -0.75 -0.50
C THR A 660 5.52 -2.16 -0.08
N ASP A 661 6.81 -2.41 0.10
CA ASP A 661 7.30 -3.65 0.69
C ASP A 661 6.88 -3.78 2.16
N CYS A 662 7.17 -2.73 2.94
CA CYS A 662 6.83 -2.62 4.34
C CYS A 662 6.45 -1.17 4.70
N PRO A 663 5.64 -0.91 5.74
CA PRO A 663 5.11 0.42 6.02
C PRO A 663 5.79 1.21 7.16
N GLN A 664 6.78 0.64 7.84
CA GLN A 664 7.29 1.11 9.14
C GLN A 664 8.71 1.67 9.09
N ARG A 665 9.67 0.97 8.47
CA ARG A 665 11.09 1.37 8.47
C ARG A 665 11.37 2.44 7.42
N ASP A 666 12.62 2.88 7.32
CA ASP A 666 13.13 3.76 6.26
C ASP A 666 13.22 3.03 4.90
N GLU A 667 12.08 2.54 4.41
CA GLU A 667 11.97 1.86 3.12
C GLU A 667 10.70 2.30 2.40
N ARG A 668 9.60 1.58 2.59
CA ARG A 668 8.27 1.94 2.10
C ARG A 668 8.28 2.19 0.60
N MET A 669 9.00 1.34 -0.13
CA MET A 669 9.25 1.47 -1.55
C MET A 669 8.32 0.56 -2.33
N GLY A 670 7.85 0.98 -3.50
CA GLY A 670 7.08 0.14 -4.41
C GLY A 670 7.95 -0.93 -5.06
N TRP A 671 8.40 -1.93 -4.30
CA TRP A 671 9.25 -3.01 -4.78
C TRP A 671 8.48 -3.93 -5.73
N LEU A 672 9.01 -4.07 -6.94
CA LEU A 672 8.31 -4.75 -8.02
C LEU A 672 8.17 -6.26 -7.77
N GLY A 673 9.20 -6.92 -7.22
CA GLY A 673 9.17 -8.37 -6.95
C GLY A 673 8.13 -8.74 -5.91
N ASP A 674 8.02 -7.95 -4.85
CA ASP A 674 6.99 -8.08 -3.81
C ASP A 674 5.59 -7.94 -4.42
N ALA A 675 5.35 -6.86 -5.16
CA ALA A 675 4.08 -6.64 -5.82
C ALA A 675 3.75 -7.79 -6.80
N LEU A 676 4.74 -8.31 -7.54
CA LEU A 676 4.57 -9.42 -8.49
C LEU A 676 4.02 -10.66 -7.80
N VAL A 677 4.64 -11.08 -6.70
CA VAL A 677 4.27 -12.34 -6.03
C VAL A 677 2.90 -12.23 -5.39
N PHE A 678 2.50 -11.02 -4.97
CA PHE A 678 1.27 -10.80 -4.22
C PHE A 678 0.07 -10.34 -5.07
N ALA A 679 0.28 -9.80 -6.28
CA ALA A 679 -0.79 -9.21 -7.11
C ALA A 679 -2.03 -10.12 -7.28
N PRO A 680 -1.88 -11.44 -7.54
CA PRO A 680 -3.04 -12.34 -7.65
C PRO A 680 -3.88 -12.39 -6.37
N THR A 681 -3.23 -12.49 -5.20
CA THR A 681 -3.90 -12.45 -3.90
C THR A 681 -4.53 -11.09 -3.63
N ALA A 682 -3.84 -10.00 -3.98
CA ALA A 682 -4.35 -8.65 -3.78
C ALA A 682 -5.71 -8.44 -4.46
N ALA A 683 -5.87 -8.98 -5.68
CA ALA A 683 -7.10 -8.93 -6.46
C ALA A 683 -8.22 -9.87 -5.96
N ARG A 684 -7.90 -10.87 -5.13
CA ARG A 684 -8.93 -11.63 -4.40
C ARG A 684 -9.51 -10.78 -3.28
N ASN A 685 -8.64 -10.21 -2.45
CA ASN A 685 -8.99 -9.53 -1.22
C ASN A 685 -9.78 -8.22 -1.44
N ALA A 686 -9.38 -7.41 -2.43
CA ALA A 686 -9.93 -6.08 -2.65
C ALA A 686 -10.01 -5.70 -4.15
N ASN A 687 -10.83 -4.70 -4.46
CA ASN A 687 -10.81 -4.05 -5.76
C ASN A 687 -9.56 -3.17 -5.87
N VAL A 688 -8.53 -3.71 -6.52
CA VAL A 688 -7.22 -3.08 -6.72
C VAL A 688 -7.02 -2.63 -8.16
N ALA A 689 -8.05 -2.66 -9.01
CA ALA A 689 -7.93 -2.35 -10.43
C ALA A 689 -7.40 -0.91 -10.65
N GLY A 690 -8.04 0.09 -10.04
CA GLY A 690 -7.60 1.49 -10.14
C GLY A 690 -6.21 1.72 -9.53
N PHE A 691 -5.89 1.02 -8.44
CA PHE A 691 -4.60 1.12 -7.76
C PHE A 691 -3.45 0.60 -8.64
N PHE A 692 -3.59 -0.60 -9.20
CA PHE A 692 -2.58 -1.15 -10.10
C PHE A 692 -2.53 -0.45 -11.46
N MET A 693 -3.64 0.08 -11.98
CA MET A 693 -3.60 0.92 -13.20
C MET A 693 -2.70 2.14 -12.99
N LYS A 694 -2.87 2.83 -11.86
CA LYS A 694 -2.02 3.98 -11.50
C LYS A 694 -0.57 3.53 -11.33
N TRP A 695 -0.32 2.49 -10.52
CA TRP A 695 1.05 2.11 -10.20
C TRP A 695 1.80 1.49 -11.40
N LEU A 696 1.12 0.77 -12.30
CA LEU A 696 1.74 0.31 -13.55
C LEU A 696 2.14 1.48 -14.46
N THR A 697 1.44 2.61 -14.38
CA THR A 697 1.90 3.84 -15.03
C THR A 697 3.21 4.34 -14.38
N ASP A 698 3.36 4.24 -13.05
CA ASP A 698 4.64 4.54 -12.38
C ASP A 698 5.76 3.59 -12.82
N VAL A 699 5.46 2.29 -12.96
CA VAL A 699 6.41 1.27 -13.45
C VAL A 699 6.84 1.57 -14.89
N ASN A 700 5.91 1.96 -15.75
CA ASN A 700 6.20 2.33 -17.14
C ASN A 700 7.05 3.60 -17.23
N ASP A 701 6.73 4.63 -16.43
CA ASP A 701 7.52 5.87 -16.35
C ASP A 701 8.96 5.59 -15.88
N ALA A 702 9.12 4.66 -14.95
CA ALA A 702 10.42 4.32 -14.37
C ALA A 702 11.32 3.46 -15.29
N GLN A 703 10.78 2.89 -16.38
CA GLN A 703 11.53 2.03 -17.29
C GLN A 703 12.67 2.80 -17.97
N GLY A 704 13.88 2.25 -17.91
CA GLY A 704 15.05 2.86 -18.52
C GLY A 704 15.04 2.83 -20.06
N PRO A 705 15.97 3.56 -20.68
CA PRO A 705 16.02 3.70 -22.14
C PRO A 705 16.35 2.38 -22.85
N GLN A 706 17.03 1.42 -22.20
CA GLN A 706 17.34 0.11 -22.79
C GLN A 706 16.18 -0.89 -22.67
N GLY A 707 15.07 -0.51 -22.02
CA GLY A 707 13.94 -1.40 -21.75
C GLY A 707 14.00 -2.10 -20.39
N GLU A 708 14.98 -1.75 -19.57
CA GLU A 708 15.15 -2.28 -18.22
C GLU A 708 14.14 -1.68 -17.25
N PHE A 709 13.34 -2.51 -16.60
CA PHE A 709 12.54 -2.09 -15.45
C PHE A 709 13.44 -2.03 -14.20
N PRO A 710 13.29 -1.00 -13.34
CA PRO A 710 14.01 -0.92 -12.08
C PRO A 710 13.47 -1.92 -11.06
N THR A 711 14.11 -2.03 -9.89
CA THR A 711 13.62 -2.86 -8.79
C THR A 711 12.48 -2.23 -7.99
N VAL A 712 12.35 -0.90 -8.03
CA VAL A 712 11.33 -0.11 -7.32
C VAL A 712 10.69 0.91 -8.27
N ALA A 713 9.38 1.17 -8.09
CA ALA A 713 8.66 2.24 -8.77
C ALA A 713 7.67 2.92 -7.79
N PRO A 714 7.57 4.27 -7.75
CA PRO A 714 8.27 5.27 -8.57
C PRO A 714 9.79 5.26 -8.44
N ARG A 715 10.47 5.76 -9.48
CA ARG A 715 11.93 5.85 -9.48
C ARG A 715 12.38 6.93 -8.51
N ALA A 716 13.28 6.57 -7.61
CA ALA A 716 14.04 7.49 -6.77
C ALA A 716 15.52 7.36 -7.15
N ASN A 717 16.47 7.77 -6.31
CA ASN A 717 17.91 7.66 -6.58
C ASN A 717 18.44 6.21 -6.44
N GLN A 718 17.80 5.25 -7.13
CA GLN A 718 18.17 3.84 -7.23
C GLN A 718 17.85 3.33 -8.65
N ASN A 719 18.84 2.72 -9.30
CA ASN A 719 18.75 2.33 -10.72
C ASN A 719 19.04 0.84 -10.97
N ASN A 720 18.90 0.00 -9.95
CA ASN A 720 19.11 -1.44 -10.11
C ASN A 720 17.99 -2.03 -10.96
N SER A 721 18.35 -2.98 -11.84
CA SER A 721 17.42 -3.80 -12.60
C SER A 721 17.79 -5.26 -12.36
N TRP A 722 16.84 -6.03 -11.83
CA TRP A 722 17.05 -7.43 -11.48
C TRP A 722 16.03 -8.32 -12.19
N PRO A 723 16.42 -9.53 -12.65
CA PRO A 723 15.47 -10.56 -13.01
C PRO A 723 14.48 -10.83 -11.86
N VAL A 724 13.29 -11.29 -12.20
CA VAL A 724 12.10 -11.43 -11.33
C VAL A 724 11.49 -10.09 -10.93
N TRP A 725 12.25 -9.15 -10.38
CA TRP A 725 11.72 -7.82 -10.02
C TRP A 725 11.27 -7.06 -11.27
N GLY A 726 12.13 -6.94 -12.28
CA GLY A 726 11.73 -6.26 -13.52
C GLY A 726 10.60 -6.97 -14.28
N ASP A 727 10.46 -8.29 -14.11
CA ASP A 727 9.38 -9.08 -14.72
C ASP A 727 7.98 -8.69 -14.20
N ALA A 728 7.89 -7.95 -13.09
CA ALA A 728 6.62 -7.42 -12.58
C ALA A 728 5.93 -6.49 -13.57
N GLY A 729 6.70 -5.74 -14.36
CA GLY A 729 6.19 -4.90 -15.45
C GLY A 729 5.52 -5.69 -16.58
N VAL A 730 5.70 -7.02 -16.63
CA VAL A 730 5.06 -7.94 -17.56
C VAL A 730 3.96 -8.77 -16.89
N ILE A 731 4.24 -9.31 -15.71
CA ILE A 731 3.38 -10.28 -15.04
C ILE A 731 2.17 -9.63 -14.37
N ILE A 732 2.33 -8.45 -13.77
CA ILE A 732 1.22 -7.77 -13.07
C ILE A 732 0.13 -7.29 -14.05
N PRO A 733 0.44 -6.66 -15.21
CA PRO A 733 -0.57 -6.38 -16.23
C PRO A 733 -1.41 -7.61 -16.59
N TRP A 734 -0.76 -8.76 -16.78
CA TRP A 734 -1.43 -10.03 -17.07
C TRP A 734 -2.31 -10.52 -15.93
N ALA A 735 -1.81 -10.48 -14.69
CA ALA A 735 -2.58 -10.87 -13.51
C ALA A 735 -3.84 -10.00 -13.33
N MET A 736 -3.73 -8.69 -13.53
CA MET A 736 -4.87 -7.78 -13.43
C MET A 736 -5.86 -7.95 -14.58
N TYR A 737 -5.39 -8.20 -15.80
CA TYR A 737 -6.26 -8.57 -16.93
C TYR A 737 -7.08 -9.83 -16.59
N ARG A 738 -6.46 -10.89 -16.06
CA ARG A 738 -7.16 -12.11 -15.65
C ARG A 738 -8.22 -11.83 -14.58
N ALA A 739 -7.89 -11.02 -13.58
CA ALA A 739 -8.77 -10.73 -12.45
C ALA A 739 -9.98 -9.85 -12.82
N TYR A 740 -9.82 -8.90 -13.73
CA TYR A 740 -10.83 -7.87 -14.03
C TYR A 740 -11.40 -7.92 -15.45
N GLY A 741 -10.80 -8.68 -16.36
CA GLY A 741 -11.15 -8.68 -17.79
C GLY A 741 -10.76 -7.40 -18.52
N ASP A 742 -9.95 -6.54 -17.88
CA ASP A 742 -9.61 -5.22 -18.40
C ASP A 742 -8.38 -5.28 -19.31
N LYS A 743 -8.61 -5.24 -20.63
CA LYS A 743 -7.54 -5.23 -21.64
C LYS A 743 -6.64 -4.00 -21.58
N ALA A 744 -7.06 -2.90 -20.93
CA ALA A 744 -6.23 -1.70 -20.84
C ALA A 744 -4.96 -1.92 -20.00
N PHE A 745 -4.94 -2.89 -19.08
CA PHE A 745 -3.72 -3.28 -18.38
C PHE A 745 -2.65 -3.74 -19.37
N LEU A 746 -3.04 -4.56 -20.35
CA LEU A 746 -2.15 -5.05 -21.39
C LEU A 746 -1.84 -3.93 -22.39
N ALA A 747 -2.85 -3.25 -22.92
CA ALA A 747 -2.68 -2.24 -23.95
C ALA A 747 -1.78 -1.08 -23.51
N ASN A 748 -1.92 -0.61 -22.27
CA ASN A 748 -1.15 0.52 -21.76
C ASN A 748 0.31 0.17 -21.40
N SER A 749 0.61 -1.10 -21.18
CA SER A 749 1.95 -1.57 -20.80
C SER A 749 2.67 -2.34 -21.92
N TYR A 750 1.98 -2.74 -22.99
CA TYR A 750 2.49 -3.69 -23.99
C TYR A 750 3.87 -3.31 -24.55
N THR A 751 4.05 -2.05 -24.95
CA THR A 751 5.34 -1.57 -25.47
C THR A 751 6.47 -1.71 -24.44
N ASN A 752 6.21 -1.38 -23.17
CA ASN A 752 7.19 -1.54 -22.09
C ASN A 752 7.46 -3.03 -21.81
N MET A 753 6.43 -3.88 -21.86
CA MET A 753 6.54 -5.33 -21.67
C MET A 753 7.46 -5.96 -22.73
N ALA A 754 7.22 -5.65 -24.01
CA ALA A 754 8.03 -6.11 -25.14
C ALA A 754 9.50 -5.67 -25.01
N ARG A 755 9.73 -4.40 -24.65
CA ARG A 755 11.07 -3.85 -24.41
C ARG A 755 11.81 -4.56 -23.27
N TRP A 756 11.11 -4.98 -22.21
CA TRP A 756 11.73 -5.77 -21.14
C TRP A 756 12.19 -7.15 -21.59
N VAL A 757 11.38 -7.84 -22.41
CA VAL A 757 11.75 -9.15 -22.95
C VAL A 757 12.93 -9.02 -23.92
N ASP A 758 12.94 -7.99 -24.77
CA ASP A 758 14.07 -7.73 -25.68
C ASP A 758 15.34 -7.31 -24.92
N TYR A 759 15.22 -6.46 -23.89
CA TYR A 759 16.30 -6.17 -22.95
C TYR A 759 16.82 -7.45 -22.28
N SER A 760 15.90 -8.33 -21.86
CA SER A 760 16.26 -9.57 -21.18
C SER A 760 17.02 -10.53 -22.09
N ARG A 761 16.61 -10.62 -23.36
CA ARG A 761 17.32 -11.34 -24.42
C ARG A 761 18.72 -10.78 -24.64
N GLY A 762 18.85 -9.45 -24.77
CA GLY A 762 20.15 -8.79 -24.96
C GLY A 762 21.10 -8.95 -23.77
N ASN A 763 20.56 -9.12 -22.56
CA ASN A 763 21.29 -9.36 -21.31
C ASN A 763 21.25 -10.84 -20.91
N SER A 764 21.40 -11.73 -21.88
CA SER A 764 21.52 -13.17 -21.68
C SER A 764 22.72 -13.72 -22.46
N LYS A 765 23.25 -14.85 -22.03
CA LYS A 765 24.29 -15.58 -22.78
C LYS A 765 23.71 -16.93 -23.19
N ASN A 766 23.58 -17.18 -24.50
CA ASN A 766 22.89 -18.36 -25.03
C ASN A 766 21.47 -18.52 -24.44
N LEU A 767 20.74 -17.41 -24.30
CA LEU A 767 19.42 -17.32 -23.66
C LEU A 767 19.38 -17.67 -22.16
N ILE A 768 20.54 -17.89 -21.53
CA ILE A 768 20.65 -18.05 -20.08
C ILE A 768 20.88 -16.70 -19.44
N ARG A 769 20.04 -16.38 -18.44
CA ARG A 769 20.07 -15.13 -17.67
C ARG A 769 20.54 -15.39 -16.25
N THR A 770 21.20 -14.42 -15.64
CA THR A 770 21.66 -14.47 -14.24
C THR A 770 21.52 -13.09 -13.60
N GLY A 771 21.73 -13.00 -12.29
CA GLY A 771 21.62 -11.78 -11.50
C GLY A 771 20.34 -11.69 -10.67
N GLY A 772 20.21 -10.59 -9.92
CA GLY A 772 19.15 -10.41 -8.93
C GLY A 772 19.34 -11.25 -7.67
N VAL A 773 18.29 -11.29 -6.84
CA VAL A 773 18.33 -11.97 -5.53
C VAL A 773 17.77 -13.40 -5.55
N GLY A 774 17.19 -13.84 -6.69
CA GLY A 774 16.61 -15.18 -6.84
C GLY A 774 15.38 -15.39 -5.95
N ASP A 775 15.25 -16.61 -5.40
CA ASP A 775 14.18 -16.94 -4.45
C ASP A 775 14.47 -16.33 -3.07
N HIS A 776 14.20 -15.03 -2.93
CA HIS A 776 14.56 -14.21 -1.79
C HIS A 776 13.98 -14.76 -0.48
N LEU A 777 14.82 -14.83 0.58
CA LEU A 777 14.44 -15.33 1.91
C LEU A 777 13.97 -16.79 1.96
N ALA A 778 14.33 -17.59 0.96
CA ALA A 778 14.09 -19.03 0.97
C ALA A 778 14.93 -19.75 2.04
N PRO A 779 14.34 -20.67 2.84
CA PRO A 779 15.11 -21.59 3.67
C PRO A 779 16.11 -22.44 2.87
N GLN A 780 15.77 -22.79 1.61
CA GLN A 780 16.66 -23.50 0.70
C GLN A 780 16.91 -22.67 -0.58
N ARG A 781 18.17 -22.36 -0.85
CA ARG A 781 18.53 -21.47 -1.96
C ARG A 781 18.46 -22.18 -3.32
N THR A 782 17.66 -21.63 -4.23
CA THR A 782 17.66 -22.01 -5.65
C THR A 782 18.75 -21.25 -6.41
N PRO A 783 19.47 -21.86 -7.38
CA PRO A 783 20.43 -21.14 -8.20
C PRO A 783 19.78 -19.96 -8.94
N VAL A 784 20.37 -18.77 -8.83
CA VAL A 784 19.77 -17.51 -9.31
C VAL A 784 19.55 -17.47 -10.82
N ASP A 785 20.39 -18.16 -11.58
CA ASP A 785 20.32 -18.30 -13.02
C ASP A 785 19.23 -19.29 -13.48
N VAL A 786 18.87 -20.28 -12.66
CA VAL A 786 17.65 -21.08 -12.89
C VAL A 786 16.41 -20.18 -12.77
N VAL A 787 16.31 -19.42 -11.68
CA VAL A 787 15.18 -18.52 -11.43
C VAL A 787 15.09 -17.44 -12.51
N ALA A 788 16.19 -16.74 -12.80
CA ALA A 788 16.23 -15.65 -13.77
C ALA A 788 15.87 -16.11 -15.19
N THR A 789 16.36 -17.28 -15.61
CA THR A 789 16.05 -17.82 -16.94
C THR A 789 14.60 -18.29 -17.03
N ALA A 790 14.06 -18.90 -15.97
CA ALA A 790 12.66 -19.30 -15.93
C ALA A 790 11.71 -18.10 -16.03
N TYR A 791 11.99 -17.02 -15.31
CA TYR A 791 11.20 -15.79 -15.41
C TYR A 791 11.33 -15.10 -16.76
N PHE A 792 12.52 -15.10 -17.38
CA PHE A 792 12.69 -14.62 -18.75
C PHE A 792 11.79 -15.39 -19.73
N ALA A 793 11.74 -16.72 -19.64
CA ALA A 793 10.85 -17.55 -20.45
C ALA A 793 9.37 -17.23 -20.20
N ASN A 794 8.96 -17.07 -18.94
CA ASN A 794 7.58 -16.76 -18.59
C ASN A 794 7.14 -15.38 -19.11
N SER A 795 8.01 -14.37 -18.99
CA SER A 795 7.75 -13.03 -19.53
C SER A 795 7.62 -13.05 -21.05
N ALA A 796 8.46 -13.83 -21.77
CA ALA A 796 8.31 -14.01 -23.21
C ALA A 796 6.95 -14.61 -23.59
N ARG A 797 6.50 -15.65 -22.86
CA ARG A 797 5.18 -16.26 -23.07
C ARG A 797 4.04 -15.27 -22.82
N ILE A 798 4.09 -14.51 -21.71
CA ILE A 798 3.04 -13.53 -21.38
C ILE A 798 2.98 -12.40 -22.40
N VAL A 799 4.13 -11.94 -22.93
CA VAL A 799 4.14 -10.96 -24.02
C VAL A 799 3.50 -11.54 -25.28
N ALA A 800 3.79 -12.80 -25.63
CA ALA A 800 3.15 -13.47 -26.76
C ALA A 800 1.62 -13.59 -26.59
N ASP A 801 1.16 -14.03 -25.41
CA ASP A 801 -0.25 -14.14 -25.08
C ASP A 801 -0.95 -12.77 -25.13
N SER A 802 -0.28 -11.73 -24.62
CA SER A 802 -0.79 -10.35 -24.64
C SER A 802 -0.86 -9.80 -26.06
N ALA A 803 0.15 -10.06 -26.89
CA ALA A 803 0.19 -9.67 -28.29
C ALA A 803 -0.99 -10.27 -29.06
N ALA A 804 -1.25 -11.57 -28.88
CA ALA A 804 -2.38 -12.25 -29.51
C ALA A 804 -3.73 -11.65 -29.09
N LEU A 805 -3.92 -11.34 -27.81
CA LEU A 805 -5.16 -10.73 -27.30
C LEU A 805 -5.42 -9.30 -27.78
N LEU A 806 -4.35 -8.59 -28.13
CA LEU A 806 -4.37 -7.22 -28.66
C LEU A 806 -4.38 -7.17 -30.20
N GLY A 807 -4.21 -8.31 -30.88
CA GLY A 807 -4.18 -8.41 -32.35
C GLY A 807 -2.82 -8.11 -32.98
N TYR A 808 -1.73 -8.27 -32.24
CA TYR A 808 -0.35 -8.12 -32.73
C TYR A 808 0.24 -9.49 -33.13
N ASP A 809 -0.29 -10.08 -34.19
CA ASP A 809 -0.01 -11.49 -34.57
C ASP A 809 1.48 -11.79 -34.84
N GLU A 810 2.21 -10.85 -35.45
CA GLU A 810 3.66 -11.01 -35.72
C GLU A 810 4.47 -11.10 -34.42
N ASP A 811 4.19 -10.18 -33.48
CA ASP A 811 4.84 -10.19 -32.17
C ASP A 811 4.46 -11.44 -31.36
N ALA A 812 3.19 -11.86 -31.44
CA ALA A 812 2.73 -13.09 -30.80
C ALA A 812 3.59 -14.28 -31.25
N GLY A 813 3.78 -14.45 -32.57
CA GLY A 813 4.65 -15.49 -33.13
C GLY A 813 6.12 -15.34 -32.74
N LYS A 814 6.65 -14.12 -32.75
CA LYS A 814 8.05 -13.81 -32.37
C LYS A 814 8.34 -14.22 -30.92
N TYR A 815 7.52 -13.79 -29.97
CA TYR A 815 7.77 -14.01 -28.54
C TYR A 815 7.42 -15.44 -28.10
N ASP A 816 6.47 -16.09 -28.76
CA ASP A 816 6.18 -17.52 -28.58
C ASP A 816 7.35 -18.40 -29.05
N ALA A 817 7.96 -18.08 -30.20
CA ALA A 817 9.18 -18.74 -30.65
C ALA A 817 10.35 -18.53 -29.66
N LEU A 818 10.51 -17.30 -29.16
CA LEU A 818 11.52 -16.99 -28.14
C LEU A 818 11.29 -17.80 -26.85
N HIS A 819 10.05 -17.93 -26.37
CA HIS A 819 9.74 -18.76 -25.21
C HIS A 819 10.20 -20.21 -25.39
N ARG A 820 9.89 -20.83 -26.55
CA ARG A 820 10.36 -22.19 -26.86
C ARG A 820 11.88 -22.31 -26.91
N ASP A 821 12.57 -21.32 -27.48
CA ASP A 821 14.03 -21.35 -27.55
C ASP A 821 14.69 -21.17 -26.18
N ILE A 822 14.12 -20.33 -25.30
CA ILE A 822 14.57 -20.22 -23.91
C ILE A 822 14.29 -21.53 -23.16
N ALA A 823 13.12 -22.15 -23.35
CA ALA A 823 12.81 -23.44 -22.73
C ALA A 823 13.81 -24.52 -23.16
N ARG A 824 14.20 -24.57 -24.44
CA ARG A 824 15.25 -25.48 -24.93
C ARG A 824 16.59 -25.21 -24.23
N ALA A 825 17.05 -23.96 -24.21
CA ALA A 825 18.28 -23.57 -23.54
C ALA A 825 18.26 -23.87 -22.03
N PHE A 826 17.12 -23.66 -21.37
CA PHE A 826 16.90 -24.00 -19.97
C PHE A 826 17.08 -25.50 -19.71
N ASN A 827 16.50 -26.36 -20.55
CA ASN A 827 16.67 -27.81 -20.40
C ASN A 827 18.12 -28.24 -20.61
N GLU A 828 18.76 -27.74 -21.67
CA GLU A 828 20.17 -28.05 -21.95
C GLU A 828 21.11 -27.62 -20.82
N ALA A 829 20.83 -26.49 -20.17
CA ALA A 829 21.68 -25.95 -19.12
C ALA A 829 21.40 -26.54 -17.73
N PHE A 830 20.14 -26.88 -17.42
CA PHE A 830 19.69 -27.08 -16.05
C PHE A 830 18.91 -28.37 -15.78
N VAL A 831 18.52 -29.13 -16.80
CA VAL A 831 17.67 -30.31 -16.62
C VAL A 831 18.43 -31.56 -17.05
N SER A 832 18.55 -32.53 -16.14
CA SER A 832 19.15 -33.83 -16.46
C SER A 832 18.24 -34.70 -17.32
N THR A 833 18.78 -35.77 -17.89
CA THR A 833 18.02 -36.76 -18.67
C THR A 833 16.95 -37.49 -17.85
N ASN A 834 17.04 -37.48 -16.52
CA ASN A 834 16.04 -38.02 -15.61
C ASN A 834 15.19 -36.93 -14.92
N GLY A 835 15.09 -35.73 -15.51
CA GLY A 835 14.16 -34.70 -15.05
C GLY A 835 14.53 -33.98 -13.75
N VAL A 836 15.74 -34.16 -13.23
CA VAL A 836 16.25 -33.41 -12.08
C VAL A 836 16.61 -32.00 -12.55
N VAL A 837 15.99 -31.00 -11.95
CA VAL A 837 16.29 -29.59 -12.22
C VAL A 837 17.41 -29.14 -11.29
N ARG A 838 18.41 -28.47 -11.84
CA ARG A 838 19.61 -28.04 -11.12
C ARG A 838 19.25 -27.24 -9.85
N GLY A 839 19.85 -27.65 -8.74
CA GLY A 839 19.56 -27.14 -7.39
C GLY A 839 18.65 -28.05 -6.59
N ASP A 840 17.82 -28.89 -7.24
CA ASP A 840 16.94 -29.89 -6.60
C ASP A 840 16.12 -29.30 -5.43
N THR A 841 15.49 -28.15 -5.70
CA THR A 841 14.71 -27.37 -4.72
C THR A 841 13.24 -27.33 -5.13
N GLN A 842 12.35 -27.09 -4.17
CA GLN A 842 10.91 -26.90 -4.44
C GLN A 842 10.70 -25.82 -5.51
N THR A 843 11.31 -24.65 -5.36
CA THR A 843 11.18 -23.54 -6.31
C THR A 843 11.69 -23.89 -7.71
N ALA A 844 12.81 -24.62 -7.84
CA ALA A 844 13.31 -25.02 -9.16
C ALA A 844 12.28 -25.87 -9.94
N TYR A 845 11.66 -26.85 -9.28
CA TYR A 845 10.64 -27.68 -9.92
C TYR A 845 9.35 -26.92 -10.20
N ILE A 846 8.90 -26.09 -9.26
CA ILE A 846 7.71 -25.24 -9.44
C ILE A 846 7.84 -24.39 -10.70
N LEU A 847 8.95 -23.65 -10.83
CA LEU A 847 9.15 -22.76 -11.98
C LEU A 847 9.25 -23.54 -13.30
N ALA A 848 9.92 -24.70 -13.30
CA ALA A 848 10.05 -25.52 -14.51
C ALA A 848 8.70 -26.09 -14.98
N LEU A 849 7.83 -26.49 -14.04
CA LEU A 849 6.51 -27.07 -14.33
C LEU A 849 5.49 -26.00 -14.73
N GLU A 850 5.34 -24.94 -13.92
CA GLU A 850 4.33 -23.89 -14.08
C GLU A 850 4.60 -22.98 -15.28
N PHE A 851 5.88 -22.75 -15.62
CA PHE A 851 6.24 -21.93 -16.78
C PHE A 851 6.38 -22.75 -18.06
N ASN A 852 5.96 -24.02 -18.05
CA ASN A 852 5.97 -24.93 -19.21
C ASN A 852 7.35 -25.07 -19.86
N LEU A 853 8.40 -25.16 -19.05
CA LEU A 853 9.78 -25.26 -19.55
C LEU A 853 10.17 -26.68 -19.90
N LEU A 854 9.60 -27.68 -19.23
CA LEU A 854 9.99 -29.08 -19.40
C LEU A 854 9.30 -29.74 -20.60
N PRO A 855 10.02 -30.59 -21.37
CA PRO A 855 9.42 -31.51 -22.32
C PRO A 855 8.37 -32.40 -21.65
N GLU A 856 7.30 -32.74 -22.40
CA GLU A 856 6.15 -33.47 -21.86
C GLU A 856 6.53 -34.76 -21.12
N HIS A 857 7.49 -35.52 -21.67
CA HIS A 857 7.94 -36.79 -21.08
C HIS A 857 8.73 -36.64 -19.77
N LEU A 858 9.25 -35.45 -19.44
CA LEU A 858 9.97 -35.19 -18.17
C LEU A 858 9.07 -34.59 -17.09
N ARG A 859 7.90 -34.06 -17.44
CA ARG A 859 6.98 -33.43 -16.48
C ARG A 859 6.53 -34.37 -15.36
N PRO A 860 6.17 -35.65 -15.61
CA PRO A 860 5.76 -36.56 -14.53
C PRO A 860 6.87 -36.83 -13.51
N GLU A 861 8.12 -36.95 -13.96
CA GLU A 861 9.26 -37.19 -13.06
C GLU A 861 9.59 -35.94 -12.24
N ALA A 862 9.59 -34.75 -12.85
CA ALA A 862 9.76 -33.50 -12.12
C ALA A 862 8.63 -33.27 -11.09
N ALA A 863 7.38 -33.63 -11.43
CA ALA A 863 6.25 -33.58 -10.51
C ALA A 863 6.43 -34.54 -9.32
N ARG A 864 6.86 -35.78 -9.58
CA ARG A 864 7.19 -36.76 -8.52
C ARG A 864 8.28 -36.22 -7.60
N ARG A 865 9.35 -35.65 -8.17
CA ARG A 865 10.47 -35.05 -7.41
C ARG A 865 10.04 -33.88 -6.54
N LEU A 866 9.20 -32.98 -7.05
CA LEU A 866 8.62 -31.90 -6.24
C LEU A 866 7.86 -32.44 -5.03
N ALA A 867 6.99 -33.43 -5.25
CA ALA A 867 6.22 -34.05 -4.18
C ALA A 867 7.13 -34.72 -3.14
N GLU A 868 8.13 -35.49 -3.57
CA GLU A 868 9.10 -36.15 -2.68
C GLU A 868 9.95 -35.15 -1.88
N ASN A 869 10.33 -34.03 -2.50
CA ASN A 869 11.06 -32.97 -1.83
C ASN A 869 10.22 -32.38 -0.67
N VAL A 870 8.95 -32.07 -0.93
CA VAL A 870 8.00 -31.59 0.09
C VAL A 870 7.75 -32.63 1.18
N GLU A 871 7.58 -33.91 0.81
CA GLU A 871 7.40 -35.01 1.77
C GLU A 871 8.60 -35.18 2.69
N THR A 872 9.80 -35.20 2.11
CA THR A 872 11.07 -35.38 2.82
C THR A 872 11.37 -34.21 3.74
N ALA A 873 11.15 -32.98 3.27
CA ALA A 873 11.35 -31.78 4.10
C ALA A 873 10.28 -31.66 5.20
N GLY A 874 9.07 -32.14 4.95
CA GLY A 874 7.90 -31.96 5.82
C GLY A 874 7.38 -30.51 5.90
N HIS A 875 8.09 -29.58 5.26
CA HIS A 875 7.91 -28.13 5.32
C HIS A 875 8.12 -27.50 3.95
N LEU A 876 7.63 -26.26 3.80
CA LEU A 876 8.02 -25.42 2.68
C LEU A 876 9.50 -25.04 2.82
N THR A 877 10.21 -24.94 1.68
CA THR A 877 11.59 -24.44 1.63
C THR A 877 11.75 -23.24 0.69
N THR A 878 10.62 -22.70 0.23
CA THR A 878 10.52 -21.60 -0.74
C THR A 878 10.65 -20.22 -0.10
N GLY A 879 11.22 -19.29 -0.85
CA GLY A 879 11.23 -17.86 -0.59
C GLY A 879 10.07 -17.13 -1.27
N PHE A 880 10.23 -15.83 -1.52
CA PHE A 880 9.20 -14.97 -2.12
C PHE A 880 8.67 -15.52 -3.45
N ILE A 881 9.54 -16.15 -4.24
CA ILE A 881 9.22 -16.50 -5.62
C ILE A 881 8.46 -17.82 -5.68
N GLY A 882 8.83 -18.78 -4.83
CA GLY A 882 8.14 -20.06 -4.76
C GLY A 882 6.84 -20.03 -3.95
N VAL A 883 6.71 -19.16 -2.95
CA VAL A 883 5.64 -19.25 -1.94
C VAL A 883 4.21 -19.18 -2.51
N GLY A 884 3.96 -18.25 -3.44
CA GLY A 884 2.64 -18.10 -4.08
C GLY A 884 2.31 -19.21 -5.07
N LEU A 885 3.33 -19.91 -5.58
CA LEU A 885 3.21 -20.92 -6.63
C LEU A 885 3.23 -22.36 -6.09
N LEU A 886 3.74 -22.59 -4.87
CA LEU A 886 3.92 -23.92 -4.29
C LEU A 886 2.60 -24.70 -4.16
N CYS A 887 1.59 -24.14 -3.50
CA CYS A 887 0.30 -24.82 -3.32
C CYS A 887 -0.47 -25.01 -4.64
N PRO A 888 -0.51 -24.01 -5.55
CA PRO A 888 -1.03 -24.21 -6.91
C PRO A 888 -0.32 -25.33 -7.67
N ALA A 889 1.02 -25.37 -7.67
CA ALA A 889 1.79 -26.39 -8.38
C ALA A 889 1.55 -27.78 -7.82
N LEU A 890 1.53 -27.94 -6.49
CA LEU A 890 1.18 -29.20 -5.83
C LEU A 890 -0.23 -29.68 -6.22
N THR A 891 -1.19 -28.76 -6.30
CA THR A 891 -2.55 -29.07 -6.75
C THR A 891 -2.58 -29.50 -8.20
N ALA A 892 -1.84 -28.80 -9.08
CA ALA A 892 -1.77 -29.10 -10.51
C ALA A 892 -1.18 -30.49 -10.81
N ILE A 893 -0.25 -30.97 -9.97
CA ILE A 893 0.31 -32.33 -10.08
C ILE A 893 -0.49 -33.40 -9.32
N GLY A 894 -1.69 -33.07 -8.82
CA GLY A 894 -2.56 -34.02 -8.12
C GLY A 894 -2.17 -34.31 -6.67
N ARG A 895 -1.35 -33.46 -6.04
CA ARG A 895 -0.88 -33.57 -4.66
C ARG A 895 -1.44 -32.46 -3.76
N ALA A 896 -2.74 -32.20 -3.87
CA ALA A 896 -3.43 -31.23 -3.01
C ALA A 896 -3.39 -31.63 -1.52
N ASP A 897 -3.20 -32.91 -1.21
CA ASP A 897 -2.93 -33.41 0.14
C ASP A 897 -1.68 -32.75 0.76
N LEU A 898 -0.61 -32.57 -0.03
CA LEU A 898 0.61 -31.89 0.41
C LEU A 898 0.39 -30.38 0.57
N ALA A 899 -0.38 -29.76 -0.33
CA ALA A 899 -0.74 -28.35 -0.18
C ALA A 899 -1.50 -28.11 1.14
N TRP A 900 -2.50 -28.95 1.45
CA TRP A 900 -3.23 -28.92 2.72
C TRP A 900 -2.31 -29.16 3.92
N LYS A 901 -1.41 -30.14 3.84
CA LYS A 901 -0.42 -30.40 4.89
C LYS A 901 0.38 -29.14 5.19
N LEU A 902 0.94 -28.48 4.17
CA LEU A 902 1.80 -27.29 4.34
C LEU A 902 1.06 -26.09 4.95
N VAL A 903 -0.17 -25.79 4.51
CA VAL A 903 -0.92 -24.65 5.07
C VAL A 903 -1.41 -24.90 6.49
N LEU A 904 -1.53 -26.17 6.90
CA LEU A 904 -1.93 -26.58 8.25
C LEU A 904 -0.73 -26.86 9.18
N THR A 905 0.49 -26.95 8.66
CA THR A 905 1.71 -27.05 9.47
C THR A 905 1.88 -25.79 10.31
N ASP A 906 2.21 -25.98 11.59
CA ASP A 906 2.32 -24.93 12.61
C ASP A 906 3.72 -24.82 13.23
N SER A 907 4.63 -25.75 12.91
CA SER A 907 6.04 -25.68 13.26
C SER A 907 6.84 -24.88 12.23
N TYR A 908 7.97 -24.31 12.66
CA TYR A 908 8.85 -23.54 11.79
C TYR A 908 9.54 -24.44 10.74
N PRO A 909 9.69 -24.00 9.47
CA PRO A 909 9.05 -22.83 8.86
C PRO A 909 7.63 -23.14 8.36
N SER A 910 6.66 -22.26 8.67
CA SER A 910 5.28 -22.32 8.15
C SER A 910 4.55 -21.00 8.39
N TRP A 911 3.39 -20.81 7.74
CA TRP A 911 2.53 -19.66 7.99
C TRP A 911 1.90 -19.70 9.39
N LEU A 912 1.41 -20.87 9.83
CA LEU A 912 0.74 -20.98 11.11
C LEU A 912 1.71 -20.89 12.30
N PHE A 913 3.01 -21.13 12.08
CA PHE A 913 4.04 -20.81 13.07
C PHE A 913 3.99 -19.33 13.49
N SER A 914 4.00 -18.39 12.54
CA SER A 914 3.90 -16.96 12.87
C SER A 914 2.56 -16.63 13.53
N VAL A 915 1.45 -17.23 13.06
CA VAL A 915 0.13 -17.06 13.66
C VAL A 915 0.10 -17.49 15.13
N LYS A 916 0.64 -18.68 15.45
CA LYS A 916 0.74 -19.19 16.83
C LYS A 916 1.60 -18.33 17.72
N ASN A 917 2.56 -17.62 17.13
CA ASN A 917 3.45 -16.69 17.82
C ASN A 917 2.93 -15.24 17.77
N GLY A 918 1.61 -15.04 17.59
CA GLY A 918 0.94 -13.75 17.80
C GLY A 918 0.99 -12.79 16.62
N ALA A 919 1.40 -13.24 15.44
CA ALA A 919 1.37 -12.43 14.23
C ALA A 919 -0.06 -11.98 13.89
N THR A 920 -0.19 -10.70 13.57
CA THR A 920 -1.46 -10.09 13.09
C THR A 920 -1.33 -9.54 11.65
N THR A 921 -0.17 -9.74 11.06
CA THR A 921 0.28 -9.38 9.72
C THR A 921 1.25 -10.47 9.26
N ILE A 922 1.51 -10.56 7.96
CA ILE A 922 2.55 -11.43 7.42
C ILE A 922 3.92 -10.81 7.70
N TRP A 923 4.90 -11.62 8.11
CA TRP A 923 6.28 -11.18 8.37
C TRP A 923 7.13 -11.26 7.09
N GLU A 924 8.19 -10.46 7.02
CA GLU A 924 9.15 -10.48 5.90
C GLU A 924 9.94 -11.78 5.85
N ARG A 925 10.18 -12.42 7.01
CA ARG A 925 10.94 -13.64 7.16
C ARG A 925 10.12 -14.73 7.84
N TRP A 926 10.32 -15.98 7.43
CA TRP A 926 9.79 -17.16 8.13
C TRP A 926 10.25 -17.23 9.59
N ASP A 927 11.46 -16.74 9.87
CA ASP A 927 12.09 -16.71 11.18
C ASP A 927 12.24 -15.28 11.75
N GLY A 928 11.41 -14.31 11.32
CA GLY A 928 11.52 -12.92 11.78
C GLY A 928 11.59 -12.79 13.32
N TRP A 929 10.91 -13.70 14.01
CA TRP A 929 11.16 -14.03 15.42
C TRP A 929 10.95 -15.54 15.66
N THR A 930 11.78 -16.16 16.49
CA THR A 930 11.53 -17.53 16.99
C THR A 930 11.75 -17.63 18.51
N PRO A 931 11.09 -18.57 19.21
CA PRO A 931 11.30 -18.79 20.63
C PRO A 931 12.77 -19.10 20.99
N GLU A 932 13.50 -19.78 20.10
CA GLU A 932 14.86 -20.25 20.34
C GLU A 932 15.91 -19.17 20.09
N ARG A 933 15.67 -18.26 19.13
CA ARG A 933 16.68 -17.29 18.65
C ARG A 933 16.29 -15.83 18.89
N GLY A 934 15.06 -15.55 19.29
CA GLY A 934 14.55 -14.20 19.39
C GLY A 934 14.39 -13.55 18.02
N PHE A 935 14.63 -12.23 17.95
CA PHE A 935 14.51 -11.46 16.71
C PHE A 935 15.64 -11.76 15.73
N GLN A 936 15.30 -11.85 14.44
CA GLN A 936 16.27 -11.85 13.35
C GLN A 936 17.00 -10.51 13.18
N ASP A 937 18.01 -10.50 12.30
CA ASP A 937 18.84 -9.31 12.01
C ASP A 937 18.00 -8.06 11.73
N PRO A 938 18.05 -7.02 12.61
CA PRO A 938 17.24 -5.83 12.48
C PRO A 938 17.56 -5.00 11.22
N ALA A 939 18.67 -5.25 10.51
CA ALA A 939 18.97 -4.59 9.25
C ALA A 939 17.91 -4.88 8.16
N MET A 940 17.20 -6.02 8.26
CA MET A 940 16.10 -6.39 7.34
C MET A 940 15.18 -7.41 8.03
N ASN A 941 14.28 -6.92 8.89
CA ASN A 941 13.32 -7.74 9.63
C ASN A 941 11.99 -7.01 9.90
N SER A 942 11.14 -6.91 8.89
CA SER A 942 9.79 -6.35 8.99
C SER A 942 8.77 -7.39 9.50
N PHE A 943 7.85 -6.94 10.36
CA PHE A 943 6.69 -7.74 10.80
C PHE A 943 5.43 -7.43 10.00
N ASN A 944 5.53 -6.68 8.90
CA ASN A 944 4.42 -6.36 8.02
C ASN A 944 4.86 -6.30 6.54
N HIS A 945 4.88 -7.47 5.91
CA HIS A 945 5.32 -7.67 4.52
C HIS A 945 4.33 -8.62 3.83
N TYR A 946 3.71 -8.25 2.72
CA TYR A 946 2.63 -9.08 2.15
C TYR A 946 3.12 -10.31 1.35
N SER A 947 4.41 -10.38 0.99
CA SER A 947 4.93 -11.34 0.00
C SER A 947 4.63 -12.81 0.34
N PHE A 948 4.86 -13.26 1.58
CA PHE A 948 4.50 -14.64 1.99
C PHE A 948 2.99 -14.86 2.13
N GLY A 949 2.19 -13.79 2.11
CA GLY A 949 0.74 -13.84 2.03
C GLY A 949 0.21 -14.24 0.65
N ALA A 950 1.08 -14.45 -0.34
CA ALA A 950 0.70 -14.91 -1.68
C ALA A 950 -0.07 -16.24 -1.69
N VAL A 951 0.01 -17.05 -0.62
CA VAL A 951 -0.82 -18.26 -0.43
C VAL A 951 -2.32 -17.97 -0.45
N GLY A 952 -2.74 -16.72 -0.21
CA GLY A 952 -4.13 -16.30 -0.29
C GLY A 952 -4.78 -16.60 -1.65
N GLU A 953 -4.04 -16.58 -2.76
CA GLU A 953 -4.55 -17.00 -4.07
C GLU A 953 -5.04 -18.45 -4.02
N TRP A 954 -4.25 -19.36 -3.43
CA TRP A 954 -4.61 -20.77 -3.29
C TRP A 954 -5.75 -21.00 -2.30
N LEU A 955 -5.88 -20.18 -1.25
CA LEU A 955 -7.04 -20.25 -0.35
C LEU A 955 -8.36 -20.06 -1.13
N PHE A 956 -8.38 -19.12 -2.08
CA PHE A 956 -9.53 -18.92 -2.96
C PHE A 956 -9.61 -19.95 -4.08
N GLY A 957 -8.53 -20.14 -4.85
CA GLY A 957 -8.51 -20.93 -6.08
C GLY A 957 -8.39 -22.44 -5.86
N GLY A 958 -7.71 -22.87 -4.80
CA GLY A 958 -7.53 -24.28 -4.41
C GLY A 958 -8.52 -24.70 -3.34
N ALA A 959 -8.35 -24.21 -2.11
CA ALA A 959 -9.16 -24.65 -0.96
C ALA A 959 -10.66 -24.38 -1.16
N ALA A 960 -11.03 -23.19 -1.63
CA ALA A 960 -12.40 -22.87 -2.00
C ALA A 960 -12.72 -23.13 -3.48
N GLY A 961 -11.73 -23.34 -4.34
CA GLY A 961 -11.94 -23.74 -5.73
C GLY A 961 -12.33 -22.65 -6.73
N ILE A 962 -12.39 -21.36 -6.36
CA ILE A 962 -12.82 -20.28 -7.27
C ILE A 962 -11.64 -19.83 -8.15
N GLN A 963 -11.58 -20.31 -9.39
CA GLN A 963 -10.49 -20.01 -10.33
C GLN A 963 -10.98 -19.17 -11.52
N PRO A 964 -10.22 -18.16 -11.96
CA PRO A 964 -10.55 -17.40 -13.17
C PRO A 964 -10.29 -18.24 -14.43
N ASP A 965 -11.10 -18.05 -15.47
CA ASP A 965 -10.84 -18.57 -16.82
C ASP A 965 -10.04 -17.55 -17.64
N ASN A 966 -8.90 -17.98 -18.21
CA ASN A 966 -8.06 -17.09 -19.02
C ASN A 966 -8.69 -16.81 -20.39
N ALA A 967 -9.53 -17.72 -20.90
CA ALA A 967 -10.24 -17.52 -22.16
C ALA A 967 -11.41 -16.52 -22.01
N GLN A 968 -11.93 -16.39 -20.78
CA GLN A 968 -13.05 -15.52 -20.43
C GLN A 968 -12.76 -14.80 -19.09
N PRO A 969 -11.82 -13.85 -19.09
CA PRO A 969 -11.27 -13.23 -17.89
C PRO A 969 -12.30 -12.36 -17.15
N GLY A 970 -11.92 -11.88 -15.97
CA GLY A 970 -12.80 -11.06 -15.13
C GLY A 970 -13.96 -11.86 -14.53
N TYR A 971 -13.84 -13.20 -14.49
CA TYR A 971 -14.87 -14.13 -14.06
C TYR A 971 -16.15 -14.10 -14.91
N LYS A 972 -16.04 -13.73 -16.21
CA LYS A 972 -17.13 -13.96 -17.17
C LYS A 972 -17.44 -15.45 -17.27
N HIS A 973 -16.40 -16.27 -17.22
CA HIS A 973 -16.47 -17.68 -16.84
C HIS A 973 -15.50 -17.96 -15.68
N SER A 974 -15.88 -18.88 -14.80
CA SER A 974 -15.05 -19.33 -13.67
C SER A 974 -14.96 -20.86 -13.64
N TYR A 975 -13.86 -21.40 -13.13
CA TYR A 975 -13.81 -22.80 -12.71
C TYR A 975 -14.07 -22.92 -11.21
N LEU A 976 -14.83 -23.94 -10.82
CA LEU A 976 -15.07 -24.33 -9.43
C LEU A 976 -14.45 -25.70 -9.17
N ARG A 977 -13.25 -25.69 -8.60
CA ARG A 977 -12.40 -26.88 -8.37
C ARG A 977 -11.91 -26.98 -6.92
N PRO A 978 -12.82 -27.07 -5.93
CA PRO A 978 -12.44 -27.13 -4.52
C PRO A 978 -11.57 -28.35 -4.23
N GLN A 979 -10.47 -28.14 -3.52
CA GLN A 979 -9.62 -29.21 -3.02
C GLN A 979 -10.12 -29.65 -1.64
N PHE A 980 -10.90 -30.72 -1.59
CA PHE A 980 -11.44 -31.26 -0.34
C PHE A 980 -10.34 -31.91 0.51
N THR A 981 -10.53 -31.91 1.83
CA THR A 981 -9.64 -32.60 2.77
C THR A 981 -10.44 -33.08 3.98
N SER A 982 -9.99 -34.17 4.60
CA SER A 982 -10.53 -34.64 5.86
C SER A 982 -9.98 -33.91 7.08
N GLN A 983 -8.92 -33.09 6.90
CA GLN A 983 -8.22 -32.38 7.98
C GLN A 983 -9.00 -31.18 8.54
N ILE A 984 -9.99 -30.68 7.79
CA ILE A 984 -10.92 -29.62 8.23
C ILE A 984 -12.34 -29.98 7.78
N GLU A 985 -13.34 -29.38 8.43
CA GLU A 985 -14.74 -29.73 8.21
C GLU A 985 -15.41 -28.91 7.12
N TRP A 986 -15.02 -27.64 6.94
CA TRP A 986 -15.62 -26.76 5.95
C TRP A 986 -14.70 -25.61 5.54
N VAL A 987 -14.92 -25.12 4.32
CA VAL A 987 -14.32 -23.89 3.77
C VAL A 987 -15.40 -23.10 3.06
N LYS A 988 -15.40 -21.79 3.28
CA LYS A 988 -16.31 -20.83 2.67
C LYS A 988 -15.52 -19.66 2.10
N ALA A 989 -15.72 -19.36 0.82
CA ALA A 989 -15.20 -18.15 0.20
C ALA A 989 -16.31 -17.40 -0.55
N THR A 990 -16.21 -16.07 -0.53
CA THR A 990 -17.06 -15.15 -1.31
C THR A 990 -16.15 -14.17 -2.04
N GLN A 991 -16.29 -14.11 -3.36
CA GLN A 991 -15.56 -13.21 -4.24
C GLN A 991 -16.55 -12.31 -4.97
N HIS A 992 -16.44 -10.99 -4.79
CA HIS A 992 -17.12 -10.02 -5.62
C HIS A 992 -16.28 -9.79 -6.88
N SER A 993 -16.75 -10.33 -8.00
CA SER A 993 -16.18 -10.13 -9.33
C SER A 993 -16.77 -8.88 -10.00
N PRO A 994 -16.23 -8.44 -11.15
CA PRO A 994 -16.88 -7.42 -11.97
C PRO A 994 -18.36 -7.70 -12.29
N TYR A 995 -18.78 -8.97 -12.35
CA TYR A 995 -20.15 -9.38 -12.63
C TYR A 995 -21.04 -9.50 -11.38
N GLY A 996 -20.45 -9.61 -10.19
CA GLY A 996 -21.17 -9.78 -8.92
C GLY A 996 -20.57 -10.89 -8.05
N GLU A 997 -21.35 -11.36 -7.08
CA GLU A 997 -20.92 -12.34 -6.08
C GLU A 997 -20.77 -13.75 -6.66
N ILE A 998 -19.57 -14.33 -6.51
CA ILE A 998 -19.30 -15.76 -6.62
C ILE A 998 -19.11 -16.32 -5.22
N ARG A 999 -19.85 -17.38 -4.87
CA ARG A 999 -19.73 -18.06 -3.58
C ARG A 999 -19.36 -19.52 -3.78
N SER A 1000 -18.47 -20.00 -2.92
CA SER A 1000 -18.08 -21.40 -2.83
C SER A 1000 -18.04 -21.82 -1.37
N HIS A 1001 -18.87 -22.77 -0.95
CA HIS A 1001 -18.93 -23.23 0.42
C HIS A 1001 -19.14 -24.74 0.48
N TRP A 1002 -18.08 -25.49 0.79
CA TRP A 1002 -18.19 -26.91 1.07
C TRP A 1002 -18.11 -27.19 2.56
N ARG A 1003 -18.83 -28.22 3.01
CA ARG A 1003 -18.82 -28.68 4.40
C ARG A 1003 -19.10 -30.18 4.50
N ALA A 1004 -18.48 -30.84 5.46
CA ALA A 1004 -18.85 -32.17 5.90
C ALA A 1004 -20.16 -32.11 6.71
N GLN A 1005 -21.11 -33.00 6.40
CA GLN A 1005 -22.33 -33.24 7.14
C GLN A 1005 -22.51 -34.74 7.34
N GLY A 1006 -22.00 -35.27 8.46
CA GLY A 1006 -21.91 -36.71 8.68
C GLY A 1006 -21.03 -37.38 7.62
N GLU A 1007 -21.60 -38.36 6.91
CA GLU A 1007 -20.92 -39.13 5.86
C GLU A 1007 -20.95 -38.48 4.48
N GLU A 1008 -21.39 -37.22 4.37
CA GLU A 1008 -21.52 -36.51 3.10
C GLU A 1008 -20.75 -35.19 3.09
N ILE A 1009 -20.32 -34.77 1.90
CA ILE A 1009 -19.91 -33.40 1.63
C ILE A 1009 -21.07 -32.68 0.96
N VAL A 1010 -21.43 -31.51 1.48
CA VAL A 1010 -22.40 -30.59 0.87
C VAL A 1010 -21.66 -29.38 0.33
N TYR A 1011 -21.91 -29.06 -0.94
CA TYR A 1011 -21.28 -27.95 -1.64
C TYR A 1011 -22.31 -26.95 -2.16
N ASP A 1012 -22.34 -25.75 -1.56
CA ASP A 1012 -23.18 -24.62 -1.96
C ASP A 1012 -22.38 -23.64 -2.84
N VAL A 1013 -22.95 -23.30 -3.99
CA VAL A 1013 -22.33 -22.45 -5.01
C VAL A 1013 -23.27 -21.31 -5.37
N THR A 1014 -22.74 -20.12 -5.64
CA THR A 1014 -23.47 -19.02 -6.27
C THR A 1014 -22.66 -18.40 -7.38
N ILE A 1015 -23.28 -18.17 -8.54
CA ILE A 1015 -22.69 -17.55 -9.73
C ILE A 1015 -23.52 -16.30 -10.09
N PRO A 1016 -22.92 -15.13 -10.33
CA PRO A 1016 -23.68 -13.92 -10.58
C PRO A 1016 -24.34 -13.93 -11.98
N PRO A 1017 -25.46 -13.21 -12.18
CA PRO A 1017 -26.09 -13.10 -13.50
C PRO A 1017 -25.13 -12.58 -14.58
N ASN A 1018 -25.36 -13.02 -15.82
CA ASN A 1018 -24.51 -12.72 -16.98
C ASN A 1018 -23.08 -13.29 -16.94
N SER A 1019 -22.77 -14.18 -15.99
CA SER A 1019 -21.58 -15.04 -16.00
C SER A 1019 -21.94 -16.52 -15.89
N SER A 1020 -20.93 -17.38 -15.97
CA SER A 1020 -21.10 -18.84 -15.92
C SER A 1020 -19.93 -19.51 -15.19
N ALA A 1021 -20.07 -20.79 -14.88
CA ALA A 1021 -18.98 -21.56 -14.31
C ALA A 1021 -18.93 -23.01 -14.82
N THR A 1022 -17.75 -23.61 -14.76
CA THR A 1022 -17.56 -25.06 -14.87
C THR A 1022 -17.13 -25.60 -13.52
N MET A 1023 -17.96 -26.44 -12.92
CA MET A 1023 -17.64 -27.15 -11.69
C MET A 1023 -17.03 -28.52 -11.99
N GLU A 1024 -15.96 -28.86 -11.30
CA GLU A 1024 -15.32 -30.18 -11.38
C GLU A 1024 -15.16 -30.74 -9.96
N LEU A 1025 -15.71 -31.94 -9.73
CA LEU A 1025 -15.62 -32.65 -8.46
C LEU A 1025 -14.84 -33.95 -8.66
N PRO A 1026 -13.97 -34.35 -7.70
CA PRO A 1026 -13.13 -35.54 -7.81
C PRO A 1026 -13.90 -36.83 -7.44
N VAL A 1027 -15.18 -36.91 -7.80
CA VAL A 1027 -16.05 -38.07 -7.53
C VAL A 1027 -16.81 -38.46 -8.79
N PRO A 1028 -17.21 -39.72 -8.96
CA PRO A 1028 -18.03 -40.15 -10.10
C PRO A 1028 -19.41 -39.44 -10.12
N PRO A 1029 -19.97 -39.15 -11.31
CA PRO A 1029 -21.25 -38.44 -11.43
C PRO A 1029 -22.42 -39.19 -10.80
N GLU A 1030 -22.35 -40.52 -10.68
CA GLU A 1030 -23.41 -41.37 -10.13
C GLU A 1030 -23.64 -41.15 -8.63
N VAL A 1031 -22.63 -40.64 -7.92
CA VAL A 1031 -22.72 -40.40 -6.47
C VAL A 1031 -23.06 -38.94 -6.14
N VAL A 1032 -23.17 -38.06 -7.14
CA VAL A 1032 -23.45 -36.63 -6.95
C VAL A 1032 -24.95 -36.36 -7.06
N ARG A 1033 -25.51 -35.74 -6.03
CA ARG A 1033 -26.89 -35.26 -6.01
C ARG A 1033 -26.92 -33.74 -6.13
N ALA A 1034 -27.70 -33.22 -7.08
CA ALA A 1034 -27.86 -31.78 -7.32
C ALA A 1034 -29.29 -31.32 -7.02
N SER A 1035 -29.44 -30.08 -6.55
CA SER A 1035 -30.74 -29.45 -6.25
C SER A 1035 -31.52 -28.96 -7.48
N GLY A 1036 -30.97 -29.10 -8.71
CA GLY A 1036 -31.57 -28.61 -9.96
C GLY A 1036 -31.42 -29.60 -11.14
N ARG A 1037 -31.96 -29.23 -12.31
CA ARG A 1037 -31.87 -30.00 -13.57
C ARG A 1037 -30.59 -29.68 -14.36
N GLU A 1038 -29.46 -29.61 -13.69
CA GLU A 1038 -28.19 -29.26 -14.32
C GLU A 1038 -27.63 -30.43 -15.15
N GLN A 1039 -26.97 -30.13 -16.27
CA GLN A 1039 -26.37 -31.14 -17.12
C GLN A 1039 -25.06 -31.64 -16.48
N ILE A 1040 -25.15 -32.79 -15.82
CA ILE A 1040 -23.99 -33.54 -15.32
C ILE A 1040 -23.36 -34.27 -16.51
N LEU A 1041 -22.11 -33.95 -16.83
CA LEU A 1041 -21.34 -34.61 -17.87
C LEU A 1041 -20.60 -35.81 -17.27
N SER A 1042 -20.65 -36.95 -17.96
CA SER A 1042 -19.91 -38.15 -17.53
C SER A 1042 -18.47 -38.09 -18.01
N GLU A 1043 -17.54 -37.95 -17.07
CA GLU A 1043 -16.11 -38.23 -17.29
C GLU A 1043 -15.71 -39.39 -16.35
N PRO A 1044 -14.87 -40.35 -16.77
CA PRO A 1044 -14.48 -41.46 -15.91
C PRO A 1044 -13.85 -40.98 -14.59
N GLY A 1045 -14.47 -41.33 -13.46
CA GLY A 1045 -13.96 -41.04 -12.11
C GLY A 1045 -14.07 -39.58 -11.65
N ARG A 1046 -14.64 -38.66 -12.44
CA ARG A 1046 -14.81 -37.25 -12.10
C ARG A 1046 -16.15 -36.71 -12.57
N THR A 1047 -16.72 -35.76 -11.82
CA THR A 1047 -17.97 -35.11 -12.18
C THR A 1047 -17.68 -33.74 -12.73
N ARG A 1048 -18.22 -33.43 -13.92
CA ARG A 1048 -18.13 -32.09 -14.52
C ARG A 1048 -19.52 -31.54 -14.78
N VAL A 1049 -19.77 -30.30 -14.36
CA VAL A 1049 -21.08 -29.63 -14.48
C VAL A 1049 -20.88 -28.23 -15.04
N LYS A 1050 -21.62 -27.88 -16.10
CA LYS A 1050 -21.72 -26.50 -16.59
C LYS A 1050 -22.84 -25.79 -15.86
N LEU A 1051 -22.54 -24.64 -15.27
CA LEU A 1051 -23.47 -23.85 -14.47
C LEU A 1051 -23.67 -22.49 -15.13
N GLY A 1052 -24.94 -22.09 -15.26
CA GLY A 1052 -25.30 -20.70 -15.47
C GLY A 1052 -25.18 -19.89 -14.18
N SER A 1053 -25.74 -18.69 -14.19
CA SER A 1053 -25.91 -17.89 -12.97
C SER A 1053 -26.93 -18.50 -12.01
N GLY A 1054 -26.91 -18.11 -10.75
CA GLY A 1054 -27.85 -18.56 -9.72
C GLY A 1054 -27.18 -19.30 -8.57
N SER A 1055 -28.00 -19.91 -7.73
CA SER A 1055 -27.54 -20.66 -6.55
C SER A 1055 -27.80 -22.15 -6.71
N TYR A 1056 -26.79 -22.94 -6.37
CA TYR A 1056 -26.77 -24.38 -6.56
C TYR A 1056 -26.28 -25.09 -5.29
N ARG A 1057 -26.83 -26.27 -5.02
CA ARG A 1057 -26.38 -27.18 -3.97
C ARG A 1057 -26.10 -28.56 -4.55
N PHE A 1058 -24.95 -29.11 -4.20
CA PHE A 1058 -24.51 -30.47 -4.50
C PHE A 1058 -24.24 -31.24 -3.20
N ALA A 1059 -24.43 -32.56 -3.23
CA ALA A 1059 -24.08 -33.46 -2.14
C ALA A 1059 -23.52 -34.78 -2.68
N PHE A 1060 -22.51 -35.34 -2.02
CA PHE A 1060 -21.92 -36.63 -2.37
C PHE A 1060 -21.27 -37.30 -1.14
N PRO A 1061 -21.09 -38.64 -1.14
CA PRO A 1061 -20.48 -39.35 -0.02
C PRO A 1061 -19.05 -38.90 0.23
N ARG A 1062 -18.68 -38.71 1.50
CA ARG A 1062 -17.32 -38.40 1.93
C ARG A 1062 -16.35 -39.54 1.62
N SER A 1063 -16.82 -40.79 1.65
CA SER A 1063 -16.04 -41.98 1.31
C SER A 1063 -15.65 -42.08 -0.17
N ALA A 1064 -16.17 -41.19 -1.02
CA ALA A 1064 -15.79 -41.11 -2.43
C ALA A 1064 -14.57 -40.18 -2.68
N LEU A 1065 -14.14 -39.42 -1.66
CA LEU A 1065 -12.91 -38.61 -1.64
C LEU A 1065 -11.76 -39.42 -1.05
#